data_AF-A0AAQ1JYX5-F1
#
_entry.id   AF-A0AAQ1JYX5-F1
#
_cell.length_a   1.000
_cell.length_b   1.000
_cell.length_c   1.000
_cell.angle_alpha   90.00
_cell.angle_beta   90.00
_cell.angle_gamma   90.00
#
_symmetry.space_group_name_H-M   'P 1'
#
loop_
_entity.id
_entity.type
_entity.pdbx_description
1 polymer ?
#
loop_
_entity_poly.entity_id
_entity_poly.type
_entity_poly.pdbx_seq_one_letter_code
_entity_poly.pdbx_strand_id
1 'polypeptide(L)'
;MNLQRVFIGALPSQDTRAFRLYWRNSQSDLAGLLFLQRLDIREDLCGGIEGRLSCISTSNGVPLQNFLGQPVTVQMVTDTGGLQSICGIVTDAHEGESDGSLATYQLVVRDALSVLERRINTRIFRTKSALDIIQILVREWRTKSTTLAATFDIDLSNIDTSKYPTREQTLQFDESDADFIRRLCRREGISWFIKAGGQGSSDLSEQPFHTLVLFDSVIKLAQGPAGTVPYHSDASVGTSDSITLLSMGRQLVAGSVRRVSWDYKPSQMDKLQAPTRVDQGAAGNDLGRLLSDSRIDAPHIADSANDNQRLGRARIMAHGGQAVRIDGASGVRNLEVGTWVTVSGHPELDQVEEVDRRVIFTSLHHRGENNLPKELSSRAQSLFTASRWLSDTPPTSVATRMRGAQGDDSESSRYENTFTGVPRGTPLTPVYDPRVDLPRVYPITGVVVVPDGEQVHTDEYGRIFVQIQGLDEADHAHAAGAGTQGTPADSAAVRVLGSWSGANFGQNALPRKGMEVLLDFLNGDPDRMYVAGVFPNGQNMPAMFSRTGALPGNRYLSGTVTQEINGQRSNQLRLDDTPQQISAQLASDHASSQLNLGYLTHPRSDGNGTDRGEGAELRTDAAASVRAAQGILLTTYARSQAAGGQMDRDELVSLLSECTELFKSLGDYAGQHGGVAADGTGQTGVANALKNWSPGTGTGGTSGTTQGSEQALMAFGAQSGSANLTPKTHVTYAGENIDQIAQQHLQLMSGQRLNATAGQGMQLFARGKGVQAVAGEGPVILQAQADTLTAAAQKGVAISTNENEIVLSAPTVRLVAEDGSFIKIGGGVTLGTNGDIKLQSASHQWGGPATESAPKSAFNNQPTDQRFRLHHVGDTPEAPMPAANQAYRITTSDGQTIEGKTDANGLTEIVKDDAMKFLKIDILQPDI
;
A
#
# COMPACT_ATOMS: atom_id res chain seq x y z
N MET A 1 38.51 47.59 -66.89
CA MET A 1 38.95 48.86 -66.29
C MET A 1 37.68 49.58 -65.84
N ASN A 2 37.37 49.54 -64.54
CA ASN A 2 36.18 50.19 -63.96
C ASN A 2 36.64 51.08 -62.80
N LEU A 3 36.43 52.38 -62.98
CA LEU A 3 36.83 53.48 -62.11
C LEU A 3 35.82 53.61 -60.95
N GLN A 4 36.03 52.91 -59.84
CA GLN A 4 35.35 53.23 -58.57
C GLN A 4 36.06 52.68 -57.30
N ARG A 5 37.36 52.39 -57.36
CA ARG A 5 38.20 52.17 -56.16
C ARG A 5 38.94 53.46 -55.83
N VAL A 6 38.23 54.43 -55.24
CA VAL A 6 38.84 55.63 -54.67
C VAL A 6 38.77 55.49 -53.14
N PHE A 7 39.96 55.29 -52.55
CA PHE A 7 40.33 55.41 -51.14
C PHE A 7 39.28 55.03 -50.07
N ILE A 8 39.24 53.73 -49.73
CA ILE A 8 38.99 53.34 -48.34
C ILE A 8 40.37 53.03 -47.76
N GLY A 9 40.86 53.86 -46.83
CA GLY A 9 42.04 53.52 -46.05
C GLY A 9 41.83 52.15 -45.40
N ALA A 10 42.86 51.30 -45.38
CA ALA A 10 42.75 49.96 -44.81
C ALA A 10 42.11 50.04 -43.40
N LEU A 11 41.08 49.22 -43.16
CA LEU A 11 40.53 49.10 -41.80
C LEU A 11 41.68 48.72 -40.86
N PRO A 12 41.86 49.43 -39.73
CA PRO A 12 42.94 49.13 -38.79
C PRO A 12 42.79 47.71 -38.23
N SER A 13 43.93 47.06 -37.93
CA SER A 13 43.93 45.72 -37.32
C SER A 13 43.21 45.73 -35.98
N GLN A 14 42.62 44.60 -35.59
CA GLN A 14 41.93 44.45 -34.29
C GLN A 14 42.80 44.90 -33.10
N ASP A 15 44.12 44.69 -33.17
CA ASP A 15 45.05 44.99 -32.08
C ASP A 15 45.25 46.49 -31.80
N THR A 16 44.87 47.35 -32.75
CA THR A 16 44.99 48.81 -32.62
C THR A 16 43.69 49.48 -32.14
N ARG A 17 42.67 48.69 -31.79
CA ARG A 17 41.33 49.17 -31.43
C ARG A 17 41.10 49.11 -29.92
N ALA A 18 40.24 50.00 -29.43
CA ALA A 18 39.84 50.08 -28.03
C ALA A 18 38.91 48.91 -27.64
N PHE A 19 38.04 48.50 -28.56
CA PHE A 19 37.26 47.27 -28.44
C PHE A 19 37.64 46.28 -29.53
N ARG A 20 37.97 45.07 -29.13
CA ARG A 20 38.50 44.03 -30.00
C ARG A 20 37.57 42.83 -29.99
N LEU A 21 37.48 42.16 -31.13
CA LEU A 21 36.67 40.96 -31.31
C LEU A 21 37.58 39.81 -31.71
N TYR A 22 37.67 38.80 -30.85
CA TYR A 22 38.49 37.63 -31.07
C TYR A 22 37.64 36.37 -31.15
N TRP A 23 38.07 35.47 -32.03
CA TRP A 23 37.45 34.18 -32.28
C TRP A 23 38.42 33.08 -31.84
N ARG A 24 37.94 31.84 -31.76
CA ARG A 24 38.82 30.69 -31.54
C ARG A 24 39.87 30.59 -32.65
N ASN A 25 41.12 30.24 -32.32
CA ASN A 25 42.22 30.07 -33.30
C ASN A 25 41.88 29.16 -34.50
N SER A 26 41.00 28.16 -34.30
CA SER A 26 40.52 27.29 -35.39
C SER A 26 39.58 27.97 -36.39
N GLN A 27 39.18 29.22 -36.12
CA GLN A 27 38.31 30.07 -36.93
C GLN A 27 39.06 31.31 -37.43
N SER A 28 40.33 31.14 -37.84
CA SER A 28 41.15 32.22 -38.41
C SER A 28 40.50 32.90 -39.61
N ASP A 29 39.63 32.18 -40.33
CA ASP A 29 38.89 32.72 -41.48
C ASP A 29 37.86 33.78 -41.09
N LEU A 30 37.38 33.77 -39.83
CA LEU A 30 36.52 34.82 -39.27
C LEU A 30 37.32 36.03 -38.76
N ALA A 31 38.60 35.82 -38.47
CA ALA A 31 39.49 36.88 -38.02
C ALA A 31 39.72 37.89 -39.16
N GLY A 32 39.41 39.17 -38.89
CA GLY A 32 39.52 40.23 -39.89
C GLY A 32 38.34 40.34 -40.86
N LEU A 33 37.32 39.47 -40.79
CA LEU A 33 36.07 39.67 -41.53
C LEU A 33 35.16 40.70 -40.86
N LEU A 34 34.97 40.60 -39.55
CA LEU A 34 34.12 41.50 -38.78
C LEU A 34 34.95 42.40 -37.87
N PHE A 35 34.65 43.70 -37.91
CA PHE A 35 35.23 44.70 -37.03
C PHE A 35 34.13 45.27 -36.13
N LEU A 36 34.22 44.99 -34.82
CA LEU A 36 33.27 45.46 -33.81
C LEU A 36 33.22 46.99 -33.79
N GLN A 37 32.10 47.62 -34.16
CA GLN A 37 31.96 49.06 -34.09
C GLN A 37 31.27 49.53 -32.82
N ARG A 38 30.17 48.87 -32.43
CA ARG A 38 29.48 49.15 -31.15
C ARG A 38 29.27 47.88 -30.35
N LEU A 39 29.48 47.98 -29.05
CA LEU A 39 29.12 46.95 -28.08
C LEU A 39 28.01 47.48 -27.16
N ASP A 40 27.06 46.61 -26.87
CA ASP A 40 26.01 46.78 -25.89
C ASP A 40 25.87 45.43 -25.18
N ILE A 41 26.44 45.29 -23.97
CA ILE A 41 26.56 44.01 -23.27
C ILE A 41 26.06 44.15 -21.84
N ARG A 42 25.17 43.26 -21.42
CA ARG A 42 24.69 43.13 -20.04
C ARG A 42 25.24 41.86 -19.40
N GLU A 43 25.70 42.01 -18.16
CA GLU A 43 26.15 40.93 -17.30
C GLU A 43 25.39 41.03 -15.97
N ASP A 44 24.78 39.94 -15.52
CA ASP A 44 23.93 39.93 -14.32
C ASP A 44 24.28 38.77 -13.37
N LEU A 45 24.34 39.10 -12.08
CA LEU A 45 24.43 38.12 -10.99
C LEU A 45 23.10 37.38 -10.86
N CYS A 46 23.16 36.06 -10.75
CA CYS A 46 22.01 35.17 -10.84
C CYS A 46 21.21 35.32 -12.15
N GLY A 47 21.86 35.89 -13.18
CA GLY A 47 21.40 35.98 -14.56
C GLY A 47 22.41 35.31 -15.49
N GLY A 48 22.80 36.02 -16.55
CA GLY A 48 23.75 35.53 -17.55
C GLY A 48 24.41 36.70 -18.28
N ILE A 49 24.91 36.43 -19.48
CA ILE A 49 25.45 37.45 -20.38
C ILE A 49 24.50 37.59 -21.56
N GLU A 50 24.11 38.81 -21.90
CA GLU A 50 23.42 39.10 -23.16
C GLU A 50 24.03 40.35 -23.80
N GLY A 51 24.58 40.20 -25.00
CA GLY A 51 25.25 41.28 -25.71
C GLY A 51 24.84 41.39 -27.16
N ARG A 52 24.72 42.61 -27.67
CA ARG A 52 24.53 42.95 -29.08
C ARG A 52 25.78 43.65 -29.59
N LEU A 53 26.45 43.01 -30.54
CA LEU A 53 27.68 43.49 -31.15
C LEU A 53 27.37 43.96 -32.57
N SER A 54 27.48 45.27 -32.82
CA SER A 54 27.30 45.83 -34.16
C SER A 54 28.66 45.95 -34.83
N CYS A 55 28.85 45.19 -35.89
CA CYS A 55 30.10 45.03 -36.63
C CYS A 55 30.00 45.63 -38.03
N ILE A 56 31.15 46.03 -38.58
CA ILE A 56 31.30 46.41 -39.99
C ILE A 56 32.25 45.43 -40.69
N SER A 57 32.06 45.25 -41.99
CA SER A 57 32.91 44.41 -42.84
C SER A 57 33.12 45.04 -44.20
N THR A 58 34.28 44.79 -44.82
CA THR A 58 34.52 45.06 -46.25
C THR A 58 34.03 43.92 -47.14
N SER A 59 33.63 42.79 -46.55
CA SER A 59 33.08 41.63 -47.25
C SER A 59 31.56 41.65 -47.15
N ASN A 60 30.89 41.72 -48.30
CA ASN A 60 29.44 41.62 -48.38
C ASN A 60 29.00 40.15 -48.57
N GLY A 61 27.86 39.75 -48.00
CA GLY A 61 27.31 38.40 -48.13
C GLY A 61 28.07 37.30 -47.38
N VAL A 62 28.64 37.60 -46.21
CA VAL A 62 29.24 36.57 -45.35
C VAL A 62 28.12 35.67 -44.79
N PRO A 63 28.15 34.34 -45.04
CA PRO A 63 27.07 33.45 -44.59
C PRO A 63 26.89 33.49 -43.07
N LEU A 64 25.69 33.85 -42.60
CA LEU A 64 25.40 34.03 -41.17
C LEU A 64 25.62 32.75 -40.33
N GLN A 65 25.40 31.59 -40.93
CA GLN A 65 25.66 30.28 -40.32
C GLN A 65 27.11 30.07 -39.89
N ASN A 66 28.06 30.83 -40.45
CA ASN A 66 29.47 30.76 -40.04
C ASN A 66 29.68 31.32 -38.62
N PHE A 67 28.81 32.21 -38.16
CA PHE A 67 28.90 32.83 -36.84
C PHE A 67 28.14 32.05 -35.77
N LEU A 68 27.03 31.40 -36.12
CA LEU A 68 26.15 30.74 -35.14
C LEU A 68 26.89 29.63 -34.37
N GLY A 69 26.75 29.65 -33.04
CA GLY A 69 27.38 28.71 -32.13
C GLY A 69 28.89 28.91 -31.95
N GLN A 70 29.50 29.92 -32.58
CA GLN A 70 30.93 30.20 -32.38
C GLN A 70 31.14 30.92 -31.04
N PRO A 71 32.15 30.50 -30.26
CA PRO A 71 32.54 31.23 -29.07
C PRO A 71 33.35 32.47 -29.48
N VAL A 72 33.14 33.57 -28.76
CA VAL A 72 33.70 34.89 -29.09
C VAL A 72 34.12 35.63 -27.82
N THR A 73 35.25 36.33 -27.89
CA THR A 73 35.75 37.20 -26.83
C THR A 73 35.67 38.66 -27.29
N VAL A 74 35.03 39.49 -26.48
CA VAL A 74 35.08 40.95 -26.59
C VAL A 74 36.12 41.45 -25.60
N GLN A 75 37.18 42.10 -26.09
CA GLN A 75 38.19 42.72 -25.22
C GLN A 75 38.06 44.24 -25.22
N MET A 76 38.19 44.84 -24.04
CA MET A 76 38.18 46.28 -23.81
C MET A 76 39.53 46.71 -23.25
N VAL A 77 40.17 47.71 -23.87
CA VAL A 77 41.45 48.26 -23.41
C VAL A 77 41.20 49.26 -22.27
N THR A 78 41.76 49.00 -21.10
CA THR A 78 41.65 49.88 -19.92
C THR A 78 42.49 51.15 -20.08
N ASP A 79 42.23 52.17 -19.26
CA ASP A 79 43.06 53.38 -19.16
C ASP A 79 44.53 53.11 -18.80
N THR A 80 44.80 52.02 -18.09
CA THR A 80 46.14 51.53 -17.76
C THR A 80 46.80 50.67 -18.85
N GLY A 81 46.12 50.43 -19.98
CA GLY A 81 46.60 49.59 -21.07
C GLY A 81 46.41 48.08 -20.86
N GLY A 82 45.73 47.67 -19.78
CA GLY A 82 45.29 46.30 -19.54
C GLY A 82 44.10 45.91 -20.43
N LEU A 83 43.71 44.63 -20.37
CA LEU A 83 42.62 44.06 -21.16
C LEU A 83 41.54 43.47 -20.25
N GLN A 84 40.32 43.98 -20.36
CA GLN A 84 39.13 43.34 -19.79
C GLN A 84 38.48 42.48 -20.87
N SER A 85 38.12 41.24 -20.53
CA SER A 85 37.49 40.31 -21.48
C SER A 85 36.08 39.94 -21.04
N ILE A 86 35.16 39.87 -22.01
CA ILE A 86 33.84 39.26 -21.86
C ILE A 86 33.74 38.16 -22.93
N CYS A 87 33.44 36.94 -22.50
CA CYS A 87 33.37 35.77 -23.36
C CYS A 87 31.95 35.24 -23.42
N GLY A 88 31.51 34.81 -24.61
CA GLY A 88 30.23 34.15 -24.79
C GLY A 88 30.14 33.42 -26.13
N ILE A 89 28.93 33.00 -26.49
CA ILE A 89 28.62 32.23 -27.69
C ILE A 89 27.66 33.05 -28.55
N VAL A 90 27.92 33.14 -29.85
CA VAL A 90 27.00 33.78 -30.79
C VAL A 90 25.75 32.91 -30.95
N THR A 91 24.60 33.41 -30.52
CA THR A 91 23.30 32.71 -30.59
C THR A 91 22.42 33.18 -31.74
N ASP A 92 22.54 34.45 -32.12
CA ASP A 92 21.86 35.03 -33.27
C ASP A 92 22.84 35.88 -34.08
N ALA A 93 22.67 35.92 -35.41
CA ALA A 93 23.47 36.75 -36.31
C ALA A 93 22.57 37.34 -37.40
N HIS A 94 22.74 38.63 -37.68
CA HIS A 94 21.96 39.37 -38.66
C HIS A 94 22.87 40.08 -39.66
N GLU A 95 22.52 40.00 -40.93
CA GLU A 95 23.08 40.84 -41.99
C GLU A 95 22.22 42.09 -42.11
N GLY A 96 22.88 43.26 -42.16
CA GLY A 96 22.24 44.56 -42.29
C GLY A 96 22.42 45.13 -43.70
N GLU A 97 22.16 46.42 -43.83
CA GLU A 97 22.34 47.16 -45.06
C GLU A 97 23.82 47.30 -45.42
N SER A 98 24.08 47.41 -46.73
CA SER A 98 25.41 47.60 -47.32
C SER A 98 25.37 48.67 -48.40
N ASP A 99 26.44 49.47 -48.49
CA ASP A 99 26.66 50.43 -49.58
C ASP A 99 27.52 49.86 -50.73
N GLY A 100 27.74 48.54 -50.74
CA GLY A 100 28.56 47.82 -51.71
C GLY A 100 30.05 47.77 -51.38
N SER A 101 30.55 48.69 -50.54
CA SER A 101 31.94 48.69 -50.08
C SER A 101 32.09 48.41 -48.57
N LEU A 102 31.05 48.75 -47.81
CA LEU A 102 30.91 48.44 -46.40
C LEU A 102 29.59 47.69 -46.19
N ALA A 103 29.64 46.58 -45.46
CA ALA A 103 28.48 45.82 -45.02
C ALA A 103 28.40 45.85 -43.49
N THR A 104 27.19 45.76 -42.95
CA THR A 104 26.94 45.77 -41.50
C THR A 104 26.43 44.42 -41.03
N TYR A 105 26.88 43.98 -39.86
CA TYR A 105 26.47 42.72 -39.24
C TYR A 105 26.16 42.97 -37.77
N GLN A 106 25.17 42.28 -37.21
CA GLN A 106 24.88 42.31 -35.79
C GLN A 106 24.94 40.88 -35.22
N LEU A 107 25.72 40.69 -34.16
CA LEU A 107 25.84 39.41 -33.46
C LEU A 107 25.20 39.53 -32.07
N VAL A 108 24.40 38.53 -31.69
CA VAL A 108 23.87 38.40 -30.33
C VAL A 108 24.68 37.35 -29.60
N VAL A 109 25.45 37.79 -28.60
CA VAL A 109 26.33 36.95 -27.79
C VAL A 109 25.66 36.66 -26.47
N ARG A 110 25.60 35.39 -26.09
CA ARG A 110 25.05 34.94 -24.80
C ARG A 110 25.97 33.93 -24.12
N ASP A 111 25.79 33.71 -22.82
CA ASP A 111 26.53 32.70 -22.08
C ASP A 111 26.03 31.26 -22.38
N ALA A 112 26.70 30.26 -21.80
CA ALA A 112 26.36 28.86 -22.07
C ALA A 112 25.00 28.45 -21.49
N LEU A 113 24.56 29.00 -20.35
CA LEU A 113 23.23 28.67 -19.81
C LEU A 113 22.13 29.07 -20.80
N SER A 114 22.30 30.18 -21.53
CA SER A 114 21.36 30.59 -22.57
C SER A 114 21.24 29.58 -23.73
N VAL A 115 22.29 28.80 -24.00
CA VAL A 115 22.24 27.68 -24.97
C VAL A 115 21.50 26.48 -24.36
N LEU A 116 21.76 26.19 -23.08
CA LEU A 116 21.13 25.11 -22.33
C LEU A 116 19.62 25.29 -22.15
N GLU A 117 19.11 26.52 -22.23
CA GLU A 117 17.65 26.83 -22.22
C GLU A 117 16.88 26.14 -23.36
N ARG A 118 17.56 25.77 -24.45
CA ARG A 118 16.92 25.20 -25.64
C ARG A 118 16.69 23.69 -25.54
N ARG A 119 17.22 23.01 -24.52
CA ARG A 119 16.99 21.59 -24.30
C ARG A 119 16.10 21.38 -23.09
N ILE A 120 14.89 20.88 -23.34
CA ILE A 120 13.89 20.52 -22.32
C ILE A 120 13.99 19.02 -22.06
N ASN A 121 13.90 18.62 -20.79
CA ASN A 121 14.02 17.21 -20.41
C ASN A 121 13.20 16.85 -19.17
N THR A 122 12.97 15.55 -19.00
CA THR A 122 12.47 14.94 -17.77
C THR A 122 13.43 13.84 -17.33
N ARG A 123 14.05 13.98 -16.17
CA ARG A 123 15.12 13.10 -15.69
C ARG A 123 15.03 12.89 -14.19
N ILE A 124 15.42 11.70 -13.73
CA ILE A 124 15.48 11.35 -12.32
C ILE A 124 16.95 11.31 -11.87
N PHE A 125 17.28 12.05 -10.82
CA PHE A 125 18.57 12.01 -10.15
C PHE A 125 18.41 11.38 -8.78
N ARG A 126 18.91 10.16 -8.61
CA ARG A 126 18.87 9.39 -7.35
C ARG A 126 20.15 9.62 -6.56
N THR A 127 20.03 9.81 -5.25
CA THR A 127 21.18 9.89 -4.32
C THR A 127 22.29 10.86 -4.76
N LYS A 128 21.90 12.06 -5.24
CA LYS A 128 22.81 13.16 -5.62
C LYS A 128 22.52 14.43 -4.83
N SER A 129 23.54 15.23 -4.56
CA SER A 129 23.36 16.62 -4.11
C SER A 129 23.04 17.53 -5.30
N ALA A 130 22.51 18.73 -5.04
CA ALA A 130 22.26 19.71 -6.10
C ALA A 130 23.55 20.06 -6.89
N LEU A 131 24.70 20.11 -6.21
CA LEU A 131 25.99 20.41 -6.85
C LEU A 131 26.46 19.26 -7.74
N ASP A 132 26.27 18.01 -7.33
CA ASP A 132 26.59 16.84 -8.15
C ASP A 132 25.76 16.85 -9.44
N ILE A 133 24.46 17.17 -9.33
CA ILE A 133 23.56 17.25 -10.48
C ILE A 133 24.03 18.32 -11.46
N ILE A 134 24.34 19.53 -10.99
CA ILE A 134 24.83 20.61 -11.86
C ILE A 134 26.13 20.20 -12.56
N GLN A 135 27.07 19.56 -11.85
CA GLN A 135 28.30 19.05 -12.47
C GLN A 135 28.04 17.99 -13.53
N ILE A 136 27.09 17.07 -13.30
CA ILE A 136 26.69 16.06 -14.28
C ILE A 136 26.17 16.72 -15.55
N LEU A 137 25.27 17.71 -15.44
CA LEU A 137 24.72 18.43 -16.59
C LEU A 137 25.82 19.14 -17.38
N VAL A 138 26.67 19.93 -16.70
CA VAL A 138 27.77 20.65 -17.36
C VAL A 138 28.74 19.68 -18.04
N ARG A 139 29.12 18.58 -17.38
CA ARG A 139 30.00 17.55 -17.95
C ARG A 139 29.38 16.89 -19.17
N GLU A 140 28.09 16.59 -19.13
CA GLU A 140 27.37 15.98 -20.24
C GLU A 140 27.41 16.88 -21.48
N TRP A 141 27.10 18.17 -21.34
CA TRP A 141 27.17 19.14 -22.43
C TRP A 141 28.59 19.28 -22.99
N ARG A 142 29.61 19.31 -22.12
CA ARG A 142 31.01 19.31 -22.55
C ARG A 142 31.42 18.02 -23.26
N THR A 143 30.86 16.88 -22.89
CA THR A 143 31.18 15.60 -23.52
C THR A 143 30.50 15.46 -24.88
N LYS A 144 29.24 15.92 -25.00
CA LYS A 144 28.44 15.82 -26.23
C LYS A 144 28.77 16.91 -27.25
N SER A 145 29.33 18.07 -26.83
CA SER A 145 29.64 19.20 -27.71
C SER A 145 31.11 19.62 -27.64
N THR A 146 31.82 19.51 -28.77
CA THR A 146 33.21 19.97 -28.93
C THR A 146 33.36 21.49 -28.76
N THR A 147 32.31 22.25 -29.07
CA THR A 147 32.25 23.69 -28.83
C THR A 147 32.25 23.96 -27.33
N LEU A 148 31.26 23.43 -26.59
CA LEU A 148 31.13 23.67 -25.15
C LEU A 148 32.30 23.12 -24.35
N ALA A 149 32.86 21.97 -24.75
CA ALA A 149 34.07 21.40 -24.13
C ALA A 149 35.22 22.40 -24.01
N ALA A 150 35.36 23.27 -25.01
CA ALA A 150 36.50 24.16 -25.19
C ALA A 150 36.23 25.62 -24.80
N THR A 151 35.00 25.98 -24.43
CA THR A 151 34.58 27.37 -24.13
C THR A 151 33.85 27.51 -22.80
N PHE A 152 33.41 26.41 -22.16
CA PHE A 152 32.57 26.48 -20.97
C PHE A 152 33.02 25.52 -19.86
N ASP A 153 33.03 26.01 -18.62
CA ASP A 153 33.18 25.18 -17.42
C ASP A 153 32.38 25.72 -16.23
N ILE A 154 32.47 25.02 -15.10
CA ILE A 154 31.91 25.42 -13.82
C ILE A 154 33.00 25.55 -12.76
N ASP A 155 32.91 26.60 -11.93
CA ASP A 155 33.78 26.82 -10.77
C ASP A 155 32.98 26.74 -9.47
N LEU A 156 33.40 25.82 -8.60
CA LEU A 156 32.81 25.55 -7.29
C LEU A 156 33.75 25.93 -6.14
N SER A 157 34.91 26.53 -6.43
CA SER A 157 35.93 26.89 -5.42
C SER A 157 35.39 27.83 -4.33
N ASN A 158 34.37 28.62 -4.67
CA ASN A 158 33.71 29.56 -3.76
C ASN A 158 32.53 28.94 -2.97
N ILE A 159 32.34 27.62 -3.03
CA ILE A 159 31.29 26.90 -2.30
C ILE A 159 31.88 26.01 -1.22
N ASP A 160 31.24 25.97 -0.06
CA ASP A 160 31.44 24.90 0.91
C ASP A 160 30.49 23.74 0.59
N THR A 161 31.01 22.72 -0.09
CA THR A 161 30.22 21.58 -0.58
C THR A 161 29.60 20.76 0.55
N SER A 162 30.20 20.78 1.75
CA SER A 162 29.72 20.03 2.92
C SER A 162 28.35 20.47 3.44
N LYS A 163 27.90 21.68 3.07
CA LYS A 163 26.61 22.24 3.48
C LYS A 163 25.40 21.68 2.73
N TYR A 164 25.62 21.05 1.58
CA TYR A 164 24.54 20.66 0.66
C TYR A 164 24.34 19.14 0.73
N PRO A 165 23.25 18.67 1.33
CA PRO A 165 23.05 17.24 1.52
C PRO A 165 22.71 16.54 0.20
N THR A 166 23.00 15.24 0.17
CA THR A 166 22.52 14.33 -0.87
C THR A 166 21.01 14.14 -0.71
N ARG A 167 20.25 14.25 -1.80
CA ARG A 167 18.80 14.01 -1.81
C ARG A 167 18.52 12.58 -2.24
N GLU A 168 17.49 11.96 -1.65
CA GLU A 168 17.04 10.62 -2.08
C GLU A 168 16.64 10.62 -3.56
N GLN A 169 15.93 11.67 -3.99
CA GLN A 169 15.55 11.90 -5.37
C GLN A 169 15.40 13.40 -5.66
N THR A 170 15.75 13.79 -6.88
CA THR A 170 15.44 15.09 -7.48
C THR A 170 15.04 14.85 -8.93
N LEU A 171 13.90 15.39 -9.36
CA LEU A 171 13.40 15.31 -10.73
C LEU A 171 13.69 16.62 -11.45
N GLN A 172 14.25 16.54 -12.65
CA GLN A 172 14.03 17.53 -13.71
C GLN A 172 12.72 17.15 -14.38
N PHE A 173 11.75 18.05 -14.48
CA PHE A 173 10.43 17.72 -15.05
C PHE A 173 9.98 18.78 -16.03
N ASP A 174 9.93 18.42 -17.32
CA ASP A 174 9.50 19.29 -18.43
C ASP A 174 10.09 20.71 -18.36
N GLU A 175 11.36 20.80 -17.98
CA GLU A 175 12.08 22.06 -17.82
C GLU A 175 13.43 22.00 -18.52
N SER A 176 13.95 23.18 -18.90
CA SER A 176 15.24 23.25 -19.59
C SER A 176 16.40 22.91 -18.66
N ASP A 177 17.53 22.43 -19.21
CA ASP A 177 18.73 22.16 -18.41
C ASP A 177 19.20 23.41 -17.65
N ALA A 178 19.04 24.60 -18.26
CA ALA A 178 19.39 25.87 -17.63
C ALA A 178 18.42 26.24 -16.50
N ASP A 179 17.12 26.11 -16.72
CA ASP A 179 16.11 26.43 -15.69
C ASP A 179 16.20 25.45 -14.52
N PHE A 180 16.51 24.19 -14.78
CA PHE A 180 16.78 23.21 -13.74
C PHE A 180 17.99 23.61 -12.88
N ILE A 181 19.12 23.99 -13.50
CA ILE A 181 20.29 24.51 -12.77
C ILE A 181 19.91 25.73 -11.92
N ARG A 182 19.18 26.69 -12.50
CA ARG A 182 18.73 27.91 -11.79
C ARG A 182 17.80 27.57 -10.63
N ARG A 183 16.85 26.66 -10.82
CA ARG A 183 15.92 26.18 -9.79
C ARG A 183 16.67 25.53 -8.65
N LEU A 184 17.64 24.66 -8.93
CA LEU A 184 18.50 24.04 -7.93
C LEU A 184 19.27 25.11 -7.15
N CYS A 185 19.92 26.05 -7.83
CA CYS A 185 20.66 27.14 -7.21
C CYS A 185 19.75 27.99 -6.31
N ARG A 186 18.60 28.45 -6.80
CA ARG A 186 17.64 29.25 -6.01
C ARG A 186 17.11 28.48 -4.81
N ARG A 187 16.70 27.22 -5.01
CA ARG A 187 16.20 26.36 -3.95
C ARG A 187 17.24 26.19 -2.85
N GLU A 188 18.50 25.98 -3.22
CA GLU A 188 19.60 25.76 -2.28
C GLU A 188 20.23 27.05 -1.73
N GLY A 189 19.85 28.22 -2.25
CA GLY A 189 20.44 29.51 -1.88
C GLY A 189 21.85 29.72 -2.40
N ILE A 190 22.19 29.09 -3.53
CA ILE A 190 23.47 29.23 -4.23
C ILE A 190 23.33 30.33 -5.27
N SER A 191 24.25 31.29 -5.25
CA SER A 191 24.31 32.38 -6.21
C SER A 191 25.29 32.04 -7.32
N TRP A 192 25.12 32.66 -8.49
CA TRP A 192 26.00 32.41 -9.63
C TRP A 192 26.25 33.65 -10.47
N PHE A 193 27.34 33.65 -11.23
CA PHE A 193 27.61 34.62 -12.29
C PHE A 193 28.53 33.97 -13.34
N ILE A 194 28.66 34.62 -14.50
CA ILE A 194 29.58 34.17 -15.56
C ILE A 194 30.84 35.01 -15.50
N LYS A 195 32.00 34.36 -15.60
CA LYS A 195 33.30 35.02 -15.64
C LYS A 195 34.06 34.60 -16.90
N ALA A 196 34.71 35.55 -17.57
CA ALA A 196 35.64 35.24 -18.66
C ALA A 196 36.89 34.51 -18.12
N GLY A 197 37.37 33.49 -18.85
CA GLY A 197 38.46 32.63 -18.42
C GLY A 197 38.00 31.35 -17.71
N GLY A 198 38.95 30.43 -17.54
CA GLY A 198 38.77 29.16 -16.85
C GLY A 198 40.06 28.73 -16.15
N GLN A 199 39.99 27.65 -15.37
CA GLN A 199 41.14 27.05 -14.70
C GLN A 199 42.19 26.62 -15.74
N GLY A 200 43.27 27.40 -15.91
CA GLY A 200 44.39 27.09 -16.82
C GLY A 200 44.32 27.71 -18.23
N SER A 201 43.38 28.62 -18.53
CA SER A 201 43.39 29.38 -19.79
C SER A 201 44.29 30.61 -19.66
N SER A 202 45.33 30.73 -20.51
CA SER A 202 46.32 31.81 -20.43
C SER A 202 46.05 32.99 -21.38
N ASP A 203 45.37 32.77 -22.51
CA ASP A 203 45.05 33.84 -23.47
C ASP A 203 43.65 33.70 -24.09
N LEU A 204 42.76 34.63 -23.74
CA LEU A 204 41.37 34.69 -24.21
C LEU A 204 41.21 35.25 -25.63
N SER A 205 42.28 35.80 -26.21
CA SER A 205 42.30 36.21 -27.62
C SER A 205 42.47 35.03 -28.57
N GLU A 206 43.03 33.91 -28.07
CA GLU A 206 43.24 32.68 -28.83
C GLU A 206 42.15 31.62 -28.60
N GLN A 207 41.66 31.55 -27.35
CA GLN A 207 40.64 30.60 -26.94
C GLN A 207 39.57 31.29 -26.08
N PRO A 208 38.46 31.74 -26.70
CA PRO A 208 37.31 32.24 -25.96
C PRO A 208 36.79 31.19 -24.97
N PHE A 209 36.68 31.60 -23.71
CA PHE A 209 36.29 30.72 -22.60
C PHE A 209 35.57 31.51 -21.52
N HIS A 210 34.48 30.97 -20.97
CA HIS A 210 33.79 31.51 -19.80
C HIS A 210 33.42 30.40 -18.83
N THR A 211 33.34 30.75 -17.55
CA THR A 211 33.05 29.82 -16.46
C THR A 211 31.82 30.26 -15.69
N LEU A 212 30.91 29.32 -15.41
CA LEU A 212 29.83 29.51 -14.45
C LEU A 212 30.42 29.42 -13.04
N VAL A 213 30.54 30.55 -12.36
CA VAL A 213 31.05 30.60 -10.98
C VAL A 213 29.86 30.50 -10.04
N LEU A 214 29.83 29.44 -9.22
CA LEU A 214 28.85 29.30 -8.16
C LEU A 214 29.47 29.69 -6.81
N PHE A 215 28.70 30.33 -5.93
CA PHE A 215 29.17 30.74 -4.61
C PHE A 215 28.04 30.74 -3.57
N ASP A 216 28.43 30.54 -2.30
CA ASP A 216 27.50 30.50 -1.16
C ASP A 216 27.78 31.58 -0.09
N SER A 217 28.84 32.37 -0.29
CA SER A 217 29.27 33.42 0.63
C SER A 217 29.96 34.56 -0.11
N VAL A 218 29.49 35.79 0.12
CA VAL A 218 30.04 37.01 -0.48
C VAL A 218 31.46 37.34 -0.02
N ILE A 219 31.87 36.81 1.14
CA ILE A 219 33.21 37.06 1.70
C ILE A 219 34.30 36.40 0.86
N LYS A 220 33.96 35.27 0.21
CA LYS A 220 34.88 34.49 -0.65
C LYS A 220 35.13 35.14 -2.02
N LEU A 221 34.30 36.10 -2.43
CA LEU A 221 34.47 36.79 -3.70
C LEU A 221 35.75 37.64 -3.71
N ALA A 222 36.49 37.57 -4.83
CA ALA A 222 37.76 38.25 -4.99
C ALA A 222 37.60 39.75 -5.28
N GLN A 223 38.67 40.51 -5.01
CA GLN A 223 38.74 41.90 -5.46
C GLN A 223 38.83 41.94 -6.99
N GLY A 224 38.07 42.82 -7.63
CA GLY A 224 38.14 43.03 -9.06
C GLY A 224 39.46 43.68 -9.49
N PRO A 225 39.84 43.56 -10.78
CA PRO A 225 41.11 44.06 -11.28
C PRO A 225 41.24 45.59 -11.21
N ALA A 226 40.12 46.32 -11.13
CA ALA A 226 40.11 47.77 -10.93
C ALA A 226 40.63 48.21 -9.55
N GLY A 227 40.62 47.33 -8.54
CA GLY A 227 41.16 47.62 -7.21
C GLY A 227 40.40 48.72 -6.47
N THR A 228 40.97 49.92 -6.42
CA THR A 228 40.38 51.12 -5.82
C THR A 228 40.01 52.09 -6.92
N VAL A 229 38.73 52.47 -6.98
CA VAL A 229 38.16 53.28 -8.07
C VAL A 229 37.76 54.66 -7.52
N PRO A 230 38.29 55.76 -8.08
CA PRO A 230 37.89 57.10 -7.69
C PRO A 230 36.47 57.44 -8.17
N TYR A 231 35.76 58.21 -7.34
CA TYR A 231 34.49 58.85 -7.66
C TYR A 231 34.72 60.34 -7.95
N HIS A 232 34.25 60.80 -9.10
CA HIS A 232 34.30 62.21 -9.49
C HIS A 232 32.91 62.66 -9.96
N SER A 233 32.27 63.57 -9.22
CA SER A 233 30.96 64.12 -9.59
C SER A 233 31.01 65.05 -10.80
N ASP A 234 32.17 65.68 -11.02
CA ASP A 234 32.40 66.58 -12.14
C ASP A 234 33.03 65.81 -13.30
N ALA A 235 32.38 65.83 -14.46
CA ALA A 235 32.84 65.20 -15.70
C ALA A 235 34.07 65.91 -16.33
N SER A 236 34.92 66.55 -15.52
CA SER A 236 36.24 67.00 -15.95
C SER A 236 37.04 65.79 -16.41
N VAL A 237 37.64 65.88 -17.60
CA VAL A 237 38.49 64.82 -18.18
C VAL A 237 39.68 64.57 -17.26
N GLY A 238 39.51 63.66 -16.32
CA GLY A 238 40.62 63.05 -15.61
C GLY A 238 41.42 62.16 -16.55
N THR A 239 42.70 61.98 -16.28
CA THR A 239 43.56 61.07 -17.04
C THR A 239 43.27 59.58 -16.77
N SER A 240 42.38 59.27 -15.82
CA SER A 240 42.01 57.91 -15.41
C SER A 240 40.50 57.71 -15.41
N ASP A 241 40.05 56.49 -15.68
CA ASP A 241 38.64 56.12 -15.64
C ASP A 241 38.12 56.24 -14.18
N SER A 242 36.87 56.70 -14.00
CA SER A 242 36.26 56.91 -12.67
C SER A 242 34.77 56.63 -12.67
N ILE A 243 34.20 56.43 -11.47
CA ILE A 243 32.75 56.42 -11.26
C ILE A 243 32.27 57.87 -11.30
N THR A 244 31.31 58.16 -12.17
CA THR A 244 30.81 59.52 -12.41
C THR A 244 29.45 59.77 -11.78
N LEU A 245 28.65 58.71 -11.58
CA LEU A 245 27.37 58.76 -10.88
C LEU A 245 27.31 57.62 -9.88
N LEU A 246 26.82 57.92 -8.68
CA LEU A 246 26.57 56.94 -7.64
C LEU A 246 25.34 57.36 -6.83
N SER A 247 24.43 56.42 -6.64
CA SER A 247 23.17 56.59 -5.91
C SER A 247 22.98 55.39 -5.00
N MET A 248 22.77 55.63 -3.71
CA MET A 248 22.50 54.59 -2.72
C MET A 248 21.01 54.57 -2.38
N GLY A 249 20.42 53.39 -2.45
CA GLY A 249 19.02 53.14 -2.13
C GLY A 249 18.87 52.13 -1.00
N ARG A 250 17.82 52.30 -0.21
CA ARG A 250 17.36 51.31 0.77
C ARG A 250 15.88 51.04 0.58
N GLN A 251 15.44 49.82 0.84
CA GLN A 251 14.02 49.45 0.82
C GLN A 251 13.67 48.59 2.03
N LEU A 252 12.40 48.68 2.44
CA LEU A 252 11.85 47.88 3.52
C LEU A 252 11.69 46.42 3.08
N VAL A 253 12.15 45.48 3.89
CA VAL A 253 12.11 44.03 3.65
C VAL A 253 11.49 43.30 4.84
N ALA A 254 11.10 42.04 4.63
CA ALA A 254 10.49 41.22 5.67
C ALA A 254 11.41 41.09 6.90
N GLY A 255 10.86 41.31 8.10
CA GLY A 255 11.61 41.20 9.35
C GLY A 255 11.79 39.76 9.83
N SER A 256 11.07 38.80 9.25
CA SER A 256 11.30 37.38 9.50
C SER A 256 10.76 36.50 8.38
N VAL A 257 11.32 35.30 8.27
CA VAL A 257 10.73 34.20 7.51
C VAL A 257 10.18 33.15 8.47
N ARG A 258 9.03 32.58 8.13
CA ARG A 258 8.44 31.41 8.77
C ARG A 258 8.17 30.36 7.71
N ARG A 259 8.65 29.14 7.95
CA ARG A 259 8.44 27.99 7.07
C ARG A 259 7.96 26.81 7.90
N VAL A 260 7.00 26.06 7.35
CA VAL A 260 6.52 24.82 7.97
C VAL A 260 6.43 23.73 6.90
N SER A 261 6.89 22.54 7.23
CA SER A 261 6.89 21.37 6.35
C SER A 261 6.47 20.15 7.15
N TRP A 262 5.55 19.34 6.62
CA TRP A 262 5.16 18.09 7.27
C TRP A 262 6.16 16.99 6.92
N ASP A 263 6.72 16.32 7.92
CA ASP A 263 7.46 15.07 7.72
C ASP A 263 6.62 13.88 8.19
N TYR A 264 6.28 13.00 7.25
CA TYR A 264 5.46 11.84 7.52
C TYR A 264 6.22 10.72 8.23
N LYS A 265 7.56 10.67 8.14
CA LYS A 265 8.37 9.63 8.80
C LYS A 265 8.30 9.74 10.33
N PRO A 266 8.67 10.89 10.96
CA PRO A 266 8.45 11.12 12.38
C PRO A 266 7.01 11.57 12.71
N SER A 267 6.16 11.80 11.71
CA SER A 267 4.80 12.37 11.88
C SER A 267 4.81 13.70 12.64
N GLN A 268 5.71 14.60 12.26
CA GLN A 268 5.90 15.89 12.92
C GLN A 268 5.90 17.03 11.90
N MET A 269 5.45 18.21 12.34
CA MET A 269 5.63 19.46 11.61
C MET A 269 7.01 20.04 11.90
N ASP A 270 7.87 20.07 10.90
CA ASP A 270 9.10 20.85 10.93
C ASP A 270 8.74 22.32 10.88
N LYS A 271 9.27 23.09 11.84
CA LYS A 271 9.00 24.53 11.95
C LYS A 271 10.32 25.28 11.95
N LEU A 272 10.36 26.33 11.15
CA LEU A 272 11.51 27.19 11.02
C LEU A 272 11.06 28.64 11.10
N GLN A 273 11.76 29.41 11.93
CA GLN A 273 11.61 30.85 12.00
C GLN A 273 13.01 31.47 12.04
N ALA A 274 13.28 32.39 11.10
CA ALA A 274 14.54 33.11 11.07
C ALA A 274 14.28 34.62 10.99
N PRO A 275 14.72 35.41 11.99
CA PRO A 275 14.60 36.86 11.95
C PRO A 275 15.61 37.49 10.99
N THR A 276 15.27 38.65 10.44
CA THR A 276 16.23 39.48 9.70
C THR A 276 17.32 40.00 10.62
N ARG A 277 18.52 40.19 10.08
CA ARG A 277 19.62 40.90 10.74
C ARG A 277 19.86 42.28 10.15
N VAL A 278 19.09 42.66 9.13
CA VAL A 278 19.17 43.98 8.50
C VAL A 278 18.53 45.01 9.42
N ASP A 279 19.29 46.06 9.75
CA ASP A 279 18.75 47.23 10.42
C ASP A 279 18.07 48.16 9.40
N GLN A 280 16.76 48.32 9.56
CA GLN A 280 15.89 49.11 8.69
C GLN A 280 15.52 50.47 9.34
N GLY A 281 16.18 50.84 10.43
CA GLY A 281 15.87 52.01 11.25
C GLY A 281 14.71 51.76 12.22
N ALA A 282 14.50 52.65 13.19
CA ALA A 282 13.53 52.42 14.27
C ALA A 282 12.11 52.11 13.78
N ALA A 283 11.56 52.93 12.88
CA ALA A 283 10.23 52.71 12.30
C ALA A 283 10.20 51.52 11.33
N GLY A 284 11.26 51.30 10.56
CA GLY A 284 11.37 50.16 9.64
C GLY A 284 11.46 48.83 10.38
N ASN A 285 12.18 48.78 11.50
CA ASN A 285 12.26 47.60 12.37
C ASN A 285 10.92 47.33 13.07
N ASP A 286 10.15 48.37 13.40
CA ASP A 286 8.80 48.23 13.93
C ASP A 286 7.83 47.63 12.90
N LEU A 287 7.80 48.18 11.69
CA LEU A 287 7.02 47.63 10.58
C LEU A 287 7.51 46.23 10.17
N GLY A 288 8.83 46.02 10.13
CA GLY A 288 9.46 44.74 9.78
C GLY A 288 9.02 43.60 10.70
N ARG A 289 8.75 43.87 11.99
CA ARG A 289 8.17 42.89 12.91
C ARG A 289 6.79 42.37 12.46
N LEU A 290 6.02 43.17 11.74
CA LEU A 290 4.72 42.79 11.16
C LEU A 290 4.86 42.14 9.78
N LEU A 291 5.93 42.45 9.04
CA LEU A 291 6.22 41.88 7.72
C LEU A 291 6.91 40.52 7.86
N SER A 292 6.12 39.46 7.98
CA SER A 292 6.61 38.08 7.96
C SER A 292 6.33 37.39 6.63
N ASP A 293 7.35 36.78 6.03
CA ASP A 293 7.19 35.87 4.90
C ASP A 293 6.90 34.48 5.47
N SER A 294 5.62 34.09 5.51
CA SER A 294 5.15 32.82 6.08
C SER A 294 4.60 31.90 5.00
N ARG A 295 5.15 30.67 4.87
CA ARG A 295 4.71 29.68 3.87
C ARG A 295 4.68 28.26 4.41
N ILE A 296 3.82 27.44 3.81
CA ILE A 296 3.80 25.98 3.98
C ILE A 296 4.61 25.42 2.81
N ASP A 297 5.76 24.82 3.11
CA ASP A 297 6.61 24.18 2.12
C ASP A 297 6.11 22.76 1.82
N ALA A 298 6.60 22.18 0.73
CA ALA A 298 6.27 20.81 0.37
C ALA A 298 6.72 19.83 1.48
N PRO A 299 6.00 18.72 1.71
CA PRO A 299 6.35 17.77 2.76
C PRO A 299 7.78 17.25 2.67
N HIS A 300 8.44 17.10 3.82
CA HIS A 300 9.81 16.61 3.96
C HIS A 300 10.84 17.43 3.14
N ILE A 301 10.66 18.77 3.07
CA ILE A 301 11.48 19.69 2.22
C ILE A 301 12.99 19.61 2.49
N ALA A 302 13.39 19.29 3.72
CA ALA A 302 14.77 19.24 4.17
C ALA A 302 15.16 17.81 4.58
N ASP A 303 16.45 17.49 4.46
CA ASP A 303 17.00 16.18 4.81
C ASP A 303 17.23 16.02 6.33
N SER A 304 17.46 17.14 7.01
CA SER A 304 17.69 17.19 8.45
C SER A 304 17.27 18.54 9.04
N ALA A 305 17.25 18.64 10.37
CA ALA A 305 17.00 19.91 11.05
C ALA A 305 18.04 20.99 10.69
N ASN A 306 19.31 20.61 10.53
CA ASN A 306 20.38 21.54 10.11
C ASN A 306 20.16 22.03 8.67
N ASP A 307 19.76 21.12 7.79
CA ASP A 307 19.40 21.46 6.42
C ASP A 307 18.21 22.42 6.35
N ASN A 308 17.18 22.16 7.16
CA ASN A 308 16.02 23.04 7.27
C ASN A 308 16.41 24.45 7.72
N GLN A 309 17.25 24.56 8.77
CA GLN A 309 17.77 25.85 9.22
C GLN A 309 18.57 26.58 8.13
N ARG A 310 19.41 25.86 7.37
CA ARG A 310 20.17 26.43 6.25
C ARG A 310 19.24 27.01 5.19
N LEU A 311 18.21 26.28 4.77
CA LEU A 311 17.23 26.77 3.80
C LEU A 311 16.51 28.04 4.28
N GLY A 312 16.08 28.10 5.54
CA GLY A 312 15.48 29.33 6.09
C GLY A 312 16.43 30.50 6.17
N ARG A 313 17.69 30.25 6.54
CA ARG A 313 18.75 31.27 6.50
C ARG A 313 18.93 31.81 5.09
N ALA A 314 18.91 30.96 4.07
CA ALA A 314 18.95 31.39 2.68
C ALA A 314 17.74 32.28 2.33
N ARG A 315 16.51 31.94 2.75
CA ARG A 315 15.31 32.76 2.48
C ARG A 315 15.39 34.15 3.12
N ILE A 316 15.81 34.25 4.39
CA ILE A 316 15.94 35.57 5.03
C ILE A 316 17.12 36.37 4.48
N MET A 317 18.21 35.71 4.07
CA MET A 317 19.33 36.35 3.40
C MET A 317 18.94 36.94 2.04
N ALA A 318 18.06 36.28 1.29
CA ALA A 318 17.54 36.80 0.03
C ALA A 318 16.75 38.12 0.23
N HIS A 319 15.92 38.21 1.27
CA HIS A 319 15.29 39.48 1.67
C HIS A 319 16.35 40.51 2.07
N GLY A 320 17.36 40.11 2.84
CA GLY A 320 18.44 41.02 3.24
C GLY A 320 19.23 41.60 2.06
N GLY A 321 19.44 40.82 1.00
CA GLY A 321 20.12 41.26 -0.22
C GLY A 321 19.37 42.32 -1.00
N GLN A 322 18.04 42.40 -0.84
CA GLN A 322 17.21 43.41 -1.47
C GLN A 322 17.20 44.73 -0.68
N ALA A 323 17.55 44.73 0.61
CA ALA A 323 17.36 45.89 1.47
C ALA A 323 18.24 47.10 1.11
N VAL A 324 19.36 46.87 0.42
CA VAL A 324 20.32 47.91 0.02
C VAL A 324 20.66 47.74 -1.45
N ARG A 325 20.78 48.85 -2.17
CA ARG A 325 21.17 48.90 -3.58
C ARG A 325 22.07 50.10 -3.83
N ILE A 326 23.06 49.94 -4.70
CA ILE A 326 23.92 51.01 -5.19
C ILE A 326 23.81 51.02 -6.71
N ASP A 327 23.33 52.11 -7.28
CA ASP A 327 23.22 52.32 -8.73
C ASP A 327 24.22 53.39 -9.16
N GLY A 328 24.80 53.24 -10.34
CA GLY A 328 25.76 54.22 -10.81
C GLY A 328 26.08 54.13 -12.29
N ALA A 329 26.91 55.08 -12.72
CA ALA A 329 27.52 55.11 -14.05
C ALA A 329 29.03 55.34 -13.91
N SER A 330 29.79 54.74 -14.80
CA SER A 330 31.25 54.72 -14.71
C SER A 330 31.92 54.65 -16.08
N GLY A 331 33.10 55.25 -16.17
CA GLY A 331 34.01 55.07 -17.29
C GLY A 331 34.93 53.86 -17.14
N VAL A 332 34.96 53.20 -15.98
CA VAL A 332 35.91 52.11 -15.66
C VAL A 332 35.59 50.86 -16.48
N ARG A 333 36.53 50.46 -17.34
CA ARG A 333 36.33 49.38 -18.33
C ARG A 333 36.52 47.97 -17.78
N ASN A 334 37.17 47.82 -16.63
CA ASN A 334 37.49 46.54 -15.98
C ASN A 334 36.71 46.30 -14.67
N LEU A 335 35.46 46.77 -14.61
CA LEU A 335 34.51 46.33 -13.59
C LEU A 335 33.95 44.96 -13.98
N GLU A 336 33.77 44.06 -13.00
CA GLU A 336 33.27 42.70 -13.21
C GLU A 336 32.15 42.36 -12.23
N VAL A 337 31.09 41.72 -12.72
CA VAL A 337 30.04 41.15 -11.87
C VAL A 337 30.61 40.07 -10.96
N GLY A 338 30.17 40.03 -9.71
CA GLY A 338 30.64 39.04 -8.74
C GLY A 338 32.02 39.34 -8.15
N THR A 339 32.60 40.51 -8.43
CA THR A 339 33.81 41.01 -7.78
C THR A 339 33.51 42.28 -7.00
N TRP A 340 34.41 42.66 -6.09
CA TRP A 340 34.30 43.92 -5.35
C TRP A 340 35.43 44.89 -5.65
N VAL A 341 35.15 46.19 -5.56
CA VAL A 341 36.13 47.28 -5.63
C VAL A 341 35.96 48.19 -4.41
N THR A 342 37.01 48.95 -4.08
CA THR A 342 36.92 50.02 -3.07
C THR A 342 36.60 51.34 -3.77
N VAL A 343 35.52 52.02 -3.40
CA VAL A 343 35.19 53.36 -3.93
C VAL A 343 35.84 54.43 -3.05
N SER A 344 36.55 55.39 -3.65
CA SER A 344 37.19 56.52 -2.96
C SER A 344 36.71 57.87 -3.49
N GLY A 345 36.71 58.92 -2.67
CA GLY A 345 36.34 60.28 -3.09
C GLY A 345 34.84 60.57 -3.05
N HIS A 346 33.99 59.63 -2.62
CA HIS A 346 32.55 59.85 -2.46
C HIS A 346 32.24 60.41 -1.06
N PRO A 347 31.57 61.57 -0.92
CA PRO A 347 31.41 62.28 0.36
C PRO A 347 30.81 61.45 1.50
N GLU A 348 29.88 60.54 1.20
CA GLU A 348 29.22 59.70 2.21
C GLU A 348 29.98 58.39 2.47
N LEU A 349 30.65 57.82 1.46
CA LEU A 349 31.40 56.57 1.64
C LEU A 349 32.72 56.84 2.35
N ASP A 350 33.31 58.01 2.15
CA ASP A 350 34.55 58.38 2.83
C ASP A 350 34.37 58.65 4.34
N GLN A 351 33.12 58.75 4.81
CA GLN A 351 32.78 58.88 6.24
C GLN A 351 32.62 57.53 6.94
N VAL A 352 32.53 56.42 6.20
CA VAL A 352 32.42 55.07 6.77
C VAL A 352 33.76 54.33 6.73
N GLU A 353 33.83 53.23 7.49
CA GLU A 353 34.99 52.32 7.52
C GLU A 353 35.31 51.79 6.12
N GLU A 354 36.58 51.51 5.85
CA GLU A 354 37.05 51.06 4.53
C GLU A 354 36.30 49.82 4.02
N VAL A 355 35.85 48.94 4.93
CA VAL A 355 35.08 47.75 4.60
C VAL A 355 33.71 48.07 4.01
N ASP A 356 33.09 49.17 4.42
CA ASP A 356 31.77 49.62 3.98
C ASP A 356 31.84 50.46 2.69
N ARG A 357 33.05 50.86 2.28
CA ARG A 357 33.34 51.48 0.97
C ARG A 357 33.45 50.46 -0.16
N ARG A 358 33.46 49.17 0.17
CA ARG A 358 33.62 48.08 -0.80
C ARG A 358 32.28 47.75 -1.44
N VAL A 359 32.20 47.88 -2.75
CA VAL A 359 30.99 47.63 -3.54
C VAL A 359 31.20 46.35 -4.35
N ILE A 360 30.28 45.39 -4.22
CA ILE A 360 30.15 44.25 -5.13
C ILE A 360 29.20 44.64 -6.26
N PHE A 361 29.58 44.41 -7.51
CA PHE A 361 28.71 44.62 -8.66
C PHE A 361 27.82 43.39 -8.89
N THR A 362 26.52 43.62 -8.98
CA THR A 362 25.48 42.61 -9.24
C THR A 362 24.92 42.69 -10.65
N SER A 363 25.06 43.83 -11.33
CA SER A 363 24.70 44.00 -12.73
C SER A 363 25.61 45.05 -13.36
N LEU A 364 26.03 44.81 -14.60
CA LEU A 364 26.81 45.73 -15.42
C LEU A 364 26.21 45.79 -16.82
N HIS A 365 25.99 47.00 -17.33
CA HIS A 365 25.57 47.24 -18.71
C HIS A 365 26.62 48.10 -19.41
N HIS A 366 27.47 47.45 -20.20
CA HIS A 366 28.56 48.03 -20.96
C HIS A 366 28.05 48.59 -22.30
N ARG A 367 28.34 49.86 -22.57
CA ARG A 367 28.08 50.49 -23.87
C ARG A 367 29.34 51.17 -24.37
N GLY A 368 29.75 50.85 -25.59
CA GLY A 368 30.98 51.37 -26.16
C GLY A 368 30.95 51.47 -27.67
N GLU A 369 31.68 52.45 -28.21
CA GLU A 369 31.89 52.63 -29.64
C GLU A 369 33.37 52.82 -29.99
N ASN A 370 33.86 52.06 -30.98
CA ASN A 370 35.22 52.21 -31.46
C ASN A 370 35.40 53.52 -32.25
N ASN A 371 36.61 54.07 -32.18
CA ASN A 371 36.96 55.26 -32.94
C ASN A 371 37.22 54.88 -34.42
N LEU A 372 36.40 55.42 -35.33
CA LEU A 372 36.62 55.36 -36.77
C LEU A 372 36.87 56.76 -37.31
N PRO A 373 37.58 56.91 -38.45
CA PRO A 373 37.64 58.18 -39.18
C PRO A 373 36.23 58.75 -39.40
N LYS A 374 36.07 60.08 -39.27
CA LYS A 374 34.76 60.76 -39.25
C LYS A 374 33.85 60.35 -40.42
N GLU A 375 34.39 60.25 -41.63
CA GLU A 375 33.65 59.82 -42.82
C GLU A 375 33.16 58.36 -42.73
N LEU A 376 34.02 57.45 -42.26
CA LEU A 376 33.68 56.04 -42.12
C LEU A 376 32.68 55.82 -40.97
N SER A 377 32.82 56.57 -39.87
CA SER A 377 31.88 56.57 -38.75
C SER A 377 30.48 57.03 -39.18
N SER A 378 30.38 58.13 -39.95
CA SER A 378 29.11 58.63 -40.49
C SER A 378 28.45 57.63 -41.45
N ARG A 379 29.25 56.93 -42.27
CA ARG A 379 28.75 55.88 -43.18
C ARG A 379 28.24 54.66 -42.42
N ALA A 380 29.03 54.15 -41.47
CA ALA A 380 28.63 53.03 -40.62
C ALA A 380 27.34 53.35 -39.83
N GLN A 381 27.24 54.55 -39.27
CA GLN A 381 26.02 55.03 -38.59
C GLN A 381 24.80 55.00 -39.51
N SER A 382 24.94 55.51 -40.73
CA SER A 382 23.83 55.55 -41.71
C SER A 382 23.35 54.14 -42.07
N LEU A 383 24.28 53.19 -42.27
CA LEU A 383 23.95 51.79 -42.54
C LEU A 383 23.29 51.10 -41.35
N PHE A 384 23.77 51.32 -40.12
CA PHE A 384 23.11 50.79 -38.92
C PHE A 384 21.68 51.34 -38.76
N THR A 385 21.49 52.65 -39.00
CA THR A 385 20.15 53.26 -38.97
C THR A 385 19.24 52.70 -40.06
N ALA A 386 19.75 52.51 -41.28
CA ALA A 386 19.00 51.91 -42.39
C ALA A 386 18.59 50.45 -42.08
N SER A 387 19.47 49.71 -41.40
CA SER A 387 19.23 48.36 -40.88
C SER A 387 18.24 48.31 -39.70
N ARG A 388 17.72 49.46 -39.27
CA ARG A 388 16.88 49.62 -38.06
C ARG A 388 17.57 49.17 -36.77
N TRP A 389 18.89 49.11 -36.75
CA TRP A 389 19.69 48.90 -35.55
C TRP A 389 19.91 50.26 -34.87
N LEU A 390 18.78 50.87 -34.51
CA LEU A 390 18.74 52.09 -33.72
C LEU A 390 19.27 51.73 -32.33
N SER A 391 20.42 52.28 -31.99
CA SER A 391 20.86 52.28 -30.60
C SER A 391 19.91 53.17 -29.80
N ASP A 392 19.50 52.73 -28.61
CA ASP A 392 19.10 53.69 -27.58
C ASP A 392 20.21 54.74 -27.47
N THR A 393 19.83 56.00 -27.34
CA THR A 393 20.69 57.20 -27.27
C THR A 393 22.06 56.87 -26.63
N PRO A 394 23.20 57.34 -27.21
CA PRO A 394 24.52 57.13 -26.62
C PRO A 394 24.52 57.51 -25.14
N PRO A 395 25.38 56.88 -24.32
CA PRO A 395 25.37 57.04 -22.87
C PRO A 395 25.18 58.50 -22.46
N THR A 396 24.01 58.81 -21.92
CA THR A 396 23.67 60.11 -21.34
C THR A 396 24.43 60.25 -20.03
N SER A 397 25.74 60.46 -20.13
CA SER A 397 26.50 61.06 -19.04
C SER A 397 25.80 62.36 -18.64
N VAL A 398 25.82 62.73 -17.36
CA VAL A 398 25.31 64.04 -16.93
C VAL A 398 26.05 65.19 -17.63
N ALA A 399 27.23 64.93 -18.21
CA ALA A 399 27.94 65.85 -19.10
C ALA A 399 27.13 66.25 -20.35
N THR A 400 26.22 65.40 -20.83
CA THR A 400 25.36 65.70 -21.99
C THR A 400 24.21 66.65 -21.64
N ARG A 401 23.79 66.76 -20.37
CA ARG A 401 22.75 67.73 -19.95
C ARG A 401 23.27 69.16 -19.81
N MET A 402 24.58 69.33 -19.59
CA MET A 402 25.21 70.65 -19.42
C MET A 402 25.87 71.20 -20.70
N ARG A 403 26.05 70.37 -21.74
CA ARG A 403 26.53 70.84 -23.05
C ARG A 403 25.38 71.39 -23.87
N GLY A 404 25.26 72.72 -23.92
CA GLY A 404 24.42 73.41 -24.90
C GLY A 404 24.77 72.97 -26.33
N ALA A 405 23.80 73.10 -27.24
CA ALA A 405 23.79 72.58 -28.62
C ALA A 405 24.88 73.11 -29.59
N GLN A 406 26.01 73.60 -29.09
CA GLN A 406 27.17 74.05 -29.86
C GLN A 406 28.44 73.62 -29.11
N GLY A 407 28.95 72.43 -29.43
CA GLY A 407 30.21 71.93 -28.89
C GLY A 407 30.72 70.78 -29.76
N ASP A 408 31.99 70.88 -30.15
CA ASP A 408 32.71 70.00 -31.06
C ASP A 408 32.50 68.49 -30.77
N ASP A 409 32.24 67.70 -31.81
CA ASP A 409 32.02 66.22 -31.79
C ASP A 409 33.25 65.41 -31.32
N SER A 410 34.34 66.08 -30.92
CA SER A 410 35.64 65.48 -30.66
C SER A 410 35.81 64.95 -29.23
N GLU A 411 34.94 65.31 -28.27
CA GLU A 411 35.17 65.08 -26.83
C GLU A 411 33.96 64.50 -26.05
N SER A 412 33.27 63.49 -26.60
CA SER A 412 32.32 62.65 -25.85
C SER A 412 32.98 61.32 -25.46
N SER A 413 32.88 60.90 -24.20
CA SER A 413 33.35 59.57 -23.77
C SER A 413 32.71 58.47 -24.64
N ARG A 414 33.54 57.64 -25.28
CA ARG A 414 33.11 56.57 -26.20
C ARG A 414 32.81 55.25 -25.49
N TYR A 415 32.90 55.24 -24.16
CA TYR A 415 32.55 54.12 -23.29
C TYR A 415 31.83 54.65 -22.04
N GLU A 416 30.80 53.94 -21.62
CA GLU A 416 30.19 54.07 -20.31
C GLU A 416 29.63 52.71 -19.91
N ASN A 417 29.71 52.36 -18.63
CA ASN A 417 28.86 51.35 -18.06
C ASN A 417 27.90 51.96 -17.05
N THR A 418 26.69 51.41 -16.98
CA THR A 418 25.81 51.58 -15.83
C THR A 418 25.85 50.32 -15.01
N PHE A 419 25.88 50.44 -13.68
CA PHE A 419 25.99 49.30 -12.79
C PHE A 419 24.94 49.33 -11.70
N THR A 420 24.63 48.14 -11.19
CA THR A 420 23.98 47.93 -9.91
C THR A 420 24.92 47.12 -9.02
N GLY A 421 24.94 47.42 -7.73
CA GLY A 421 25.76 46.73 -6.75
C GLY A 421 25.21 46.85 -5.34
N VAL A 422 25.96 46.27 -4.41
CA VAL A 422 25.65 46.29 -2.98
C VAL A 422 26.95 46.43 -2.17
N PRO A 423 26.90 46.93 -0.92
CA PRO A 423 28.04 46.85 -0.02
C PRO A 423 28.50 45.39 0.17
N ARG A 424 29.82 45.15 0.28
CA ARG A 424 30.41 43.80 0.31
C ARG A 424 29.84 42.87 1.39
N GLY A 425 29.42 43.41 2.52
CA GLY A 425 28.82 42.63 3.62
C GLY A 425 27.38 42.17 3.37
N THR A 426 26.75 42.65 2.29
CA THR A 426 25.35 42.35 1.98
C THR A 426 25.21 40.92 1.45
N PRO A 427 24.28 40.10 1.98
CA PRO A 427 24.07 38.76 1.45
C PRO A 427 23.55 38.82 0.02
N LEU A 428 24.16 38.04 -0.89
CA LEU A 428 23.75 37.96 -2.30
C LEU A 428 22.97 36.69 -2.64
N THR A 429 22.27 36.12 -1.67
CA THR A 429 21.49 34.89 -1.86
C THR A 429 20.31 35.12 -2.81
N PRO A 430 20.07 34.24 -3.80
CA PRO A 430 18.95 34.43 -4.71
C PRO A 430 17.61 34.22 -4.01
N VAL A 431 16.59 34.91 -4.53
CA VAL A 431 15.19 34.67 -4.15
C VAL A 431 14.76 33.29 -4.65
N TYR A 432 13.96 32.60 -3.84
CA TYR A 432 13.28 31.38 -4.24
C TYR A 432 11.80 31.48 -3.89
N ASP A 433 10.95 31.38 -4.89
CA ASP A 433 9.51 31.29 -4.77
C ASP A 433 9.01 30.05 -5.52
N PRO A 434 8.57 28.99 -4.81
CA PRO A 434 8.14 27.74 -5.44
C PRO A 434 6.96 27.90 -6.43
N ARG A 435 6.24 29.03 -6.43
CA ARG A 435 5.15 29.27 -7.38
C ARG A 435 5.63 29.63 -8.79
N VAL A 436 6.89 30.07 -8.92
CA VAL A 436 7.49 30.51 -10.19
C VAL A 436 8.78 29.78 -10.51
N ASP A 437 9.54 29.37 -9.49
CA ASP A 437 10.81 28.67 -9.67
C ASP A 437 10.65 27.15 -9.81
N LEU A 438 9.52 26.57 -9.41
CA LEU A 438 9.21 25.16 -9.72
C LEU A 438 8.58 25.05 -11.11
N PRO A 439 8.90 24.00 -11.89
CA PRO A 439 8.18 23.74 -13.12
C PRO A 439 6.73 23.38 -12.82
N ARG A 440 5.86 23.56 -13.82
CA ARG A 440 4.49 23.10 -13.71
C ARG A 440 4.47 21.58 -13.86
N VAL A 441 4.03 20.90 -12.81
CA VAL A 441 3.84 19.46 -12.82
C VAL A 441 2.36 19.13 -13.02
N TYR A 442 2.11 18.07 -13.78
CA TYR A 442 0.79 17.49 -13.97
C TYR A 442 0.87 16.01 -13.63
N PRO A 443 -0.25 15.37 -13.23
CA PRO A 443 -0.25 13.94 -13.01
C PRO A 443 0.21 13.18 -14.26
N ILE A 444 1.12 12.23 -14.09
CA ILE A 444 1.67 11.38 -15.14
C ILE A 444 1.51 9.90 -14.77
N THR A 445 1.76 8.99 -15.70
CA THR A 445 1.69 7.55 -15.44
C THR A 445 3.06 6.95 -15.17
N GLY A 446 3.08 5.93 -14.31
CA GLY A 446 4.23 5.09 -14.07
C GLY A 446 3.82 3.63 -14.01
N VAL A 447 4.81 2.74 -13.93
CA VAL A 447 4.59 1.31 -13.73
C VAL A 447 5.31 0.87 -12.47
N VAL A 448 4.66 0.03 -11.67
CA VAL A 448 5.26 -0.52 -10.45
C VAL A 448 6.38 -1.49 -10.82
N VAL A 449 7.56 -1.25 -10.24
CA VAL A 449 8.77 -2.06 -10.44
C VAL A 449 9.18 -2.73 -9.13
N VAL A 450 9.76 -3.91 -9.24
CA VAL A 450 10.18 -4.75 -8.11
C VAL A 450 11.47 -5.51 -8.49
N PRO A 451 12.24 -6.04 -7.52
CA PRO A 451 13.37 -6.91 -7.81
C PRO A 451 13.01 -8.13 -8.64
N ASP A 452 13.99 -8.72 -9.31
CA ASP A 452 13.77 -9.94 -10.10
C ASP A 452 13.28 -11.10 -9.22
N GLY A 453 12.25 -11.80 -9.70
CA GLY A 453 11.62 -12.91 -8.98
C GLY A 453 10.56 -12.51 -7.95
N GLU A 454 10.36 -11.21 -7.68
CA GLU A 454 9.31 -10.73 -6.78
C GLU A 454 8.05 -10.28 -7.54
N GLN A 455 6.88 -10.32 -6.87
CA GLN A 455 5.62 -9.72 -7.37
C GLN A 455 5.22 -8.45 -6.61
N VAL A 456 5.69 -8.30 -5.37
CA VAL A 456 5.35 -7.19 -4.48
C VAL A 456 6.63 -6.78 -3.74
N HIS A 457 6.98 -5.50 -3.79
CA HIS A 457 8.14 -4.96 -3.10
C HIS A 457 7.76 -3.63 -2.45
N THR A 458 7.97 -3.51 -1.15
CA THR A 458 7.60 -2.33 -0.35
C THR A 458 8.53 -2.16 0.83
N ASP A 459 8.58 -0.95 1.39
CA ASP A 459 9.16 -0.71 2.71
C ASP A 459 8.13 -0.74 3.84
N GLU A 460 8.59 -0.45 5.07
CA GLU A 460 7.82 -0.42 6.31
C GLU A 460 6.63 0.57 6.32
N TYR A 461 6.62 1.55 5.41
CA TYR A 461 5.53 2.53 5.27
C TYR A 461 4.52 2.15 4.18
N GLY A 462 4.67 1.00 3.52
CA GLY A 462 3.84 0.64 2.37
C GLY A 462 4.21 1.41 1.10
N ARG A 463 5.42 1.99 1.02
CA ARG A 463 5.89 2.71 -0.18
C ARG A 463 6.41 1.74 -1.22
N ILE A 464 6.12 2.03 -2.48
CA ILE A 464 6.50 1.20 -3.63
C ILE A 464 7.54 1.93 -4.51
N PHE A 465 8.09 1.21 -5.48
CA PHE A 465 9.01 1.77 -6.48
C PHE A 465 8.34 1.77 -7.85
N VAL A 466 8.59 2.80 -8.64
CA VAL A 466 7.94 3.02 -9.92
C VAL A 466 8.95 3.41 -11.00
N GLN A 467 8.66 3.06 -12.24
CA GLN A 467 9.32 3.60 -13.41
C GLN A 467 8.37 4.60 -14.08
N ILE A 468 8.81 5.84 -14.24
CA ILE A 468 8.08 6.85 -15.03
C ILE A 468 8.14 6.43 -16.50
N GLN A 469 7.00 6.44 -17.17
CA GLN A 469 6.92 6.06 -18.59
C GLN A 469 7.39 7.19 -19.50
N GLY A 470 8.09 6.85 -20.57
CA GLY A 470 8.52 7.81 -21.60
C GLY A 470 9.84 8.55 -21.33
N LEU A 471 10.59 8.18 -20.28
CA LEU A 471 11.94 8.69 -20.05
C LEU A 471 12.93 8.16 -21.10
N ASP A 472 13.86 9.00 -21.56
CA ASP A 472 14.91 8.60 -22.50
C ASP A 472 16.10 7.96 -21.76
N GLU A 473 16.46 6.74 -22.14
CA GLU A 473 17.59 5.98 -21.57
C GLU A 473 18.92 6.70 -21.79
N ALA A 474 19.11 7.38 -22.93
CA ALA A 474 20.34 8.11 -23.24
C ALA A 474 20.60 9.25 -22.24
N ASP A 475 19.54 9.81 -21.67
CA ASP A 475 19.61 10.87 -20.67
C ASP A 475 19.79 10.32 -19.24
N HIS A 476 19.62 9.02 -19.03
CA HIS A 476 19.86 8.35 -17.74
C HIS A 476 21.20 7.59 -17.69
N ALA A 477 22.03 7.71 -18.73
CA ALA A 477 23.39 7.13 -18.78
C ALA A 477 24.28 7.54 -17.58
N HIS A 478 24.08 8.74 -17.04
CA HIS A 478 24.80 9.26 -15.85
C HIS A 478 24.58 8.41 -14.58
N ALA A 479 23.53 7.58 -14.56
CA ALA A 479 23.12 6.74 -13.45
C ALA A 479 22.97 5.26 -13.86
N ALA A 480 23.73 4.80 -14.87
CA ALA A 480 23.64 3.44 -15.41
C ALA A 480 22.20 3.04 -15.82
N GLY A 481 21.44 4.00 -16.35
CA GLY A 481 20.07 3.82 -16.80
C GLY A 481 19.02 3.94 -15.69
N ALA A 482 19.39 4.18 -14.42
CA ALA A 482 18.40 4.34 -13.34
C ALA A 482 17.36 5.42 -13.70
N GLY A 483 16.10 5.01 -13.81
CA GLY A 483 14.97 5.77 -14.34
C GLY A 483 14.29 5.03 -15.50
N THR A 484 15.01 4.14 -16.19
CA THR A 484 14.56 3.44 -17.41
C THR A 484 14.75 1.92 -17.40
N GLN A 485 15.23 1.31 -16.31
CA GLN A 485 15.64 -0.11 -16.32
C GLN A 485 14.52 -1.10 -16.01
N GLY A 486 13.37 -0.65 -15.50
CA GLY A 486 12.32 -1.52 -14.97
C GLY A 486 12.66 -2.12 -13.60
N THR A 487 13.50 -1.45 -12.81
CA THR A 487 14.01 -1.94 -11.52
C THR A 487 13.73 -0.95 -10.38
N PRO A 488 13.78 -1.36 -9.11
CA PRO A 488 13.63 -0.43 -7.98
C PRO A 488 14.64 0.72 -7.91
N ALA A 489 15.70 0.70 -8.74
CA ALA A 489 16.62 1.82 -8.88
C ALA A 489 15.96 3.04 -9.57
N ASP A 490 14.87 2.84 -10.31
CA ASP A 490 14.26 3.86 -11.18
C ASP A 490 13.59 5.01 -10.41
N SER A 491 13.18 4.80 -9.17
CA SER A 491 12.63 5.87 -8.31
C SER A 491 13.01 5.70 -6.86
N ALA A 492 12.82 6.75 -6.06
CA ALA A 492 12.67 6.68 -4.61
C ALA A 492 11.45 5.86 -4.22
N ALA A 493 11.39 5.50 -2.93
CA ALA A 493 10.20 4.87 -2.38
C ALA A 493 9.03 5.88 -2.35
N VAL A 494 7.98 5.60 -3.12
CA VAL A 494 6.83 6.46 -3.38
C VAL A 494 5.65 6.04 -2.51
N ARG A 495 5.02 6.99 -1.82
CA ARG A 495 3.81 6.71 -1.00
C ARG A 495 2.62 6.38 -1.89
N VAL A 496 1.81 5.42 -1.44
CA VAL A 496 0.55 5.05 -2.10
C VAL A 496 -0.62 5.64 -1.33
N LEU A 497 -1.47 6.39 -2.02
CA LEU A 497 -2.70 6.93 -1.46
C LEU A 497 -3.68 5.78 -1.16
N GLY A 498 -3.93 5.53 0.12
CA GLY A 498 -4.93 4.57 0.58
C GLY A 498 -6.30 5.20 0.76
N SER A 499 -7.37 4.41 0.65
CA SER A 499 -8.75 4.88 0.89
C SER A 499 -9.04 5.11 2.37
N TRP A 500 -8.40 4.35 3.27
CA TRP A 500 -8.61 4.45 4.71
C TRP A 500 -7.38 3.94 5.46
N SER A 501 -6.77 4.79 6.30
CA SER A 501 -5.59 4.44 7.10
C SER A 501 -5.64 5.11 8.47
N GLY A 502 -5.46 4.32 9.54
CA GLY A 502 -5.36 4.76 10.92
C GLY A 502 -4.17 4.11 11.64
N ALA A 503 -4.08 4.28 12.95
CA ALA A 503 -3.01 3.70 13.77
C ALA A 503 -3.15 2.17 13.85
N ASN A 504 -2.55 1.47 12.87
CA ASN A 504 -2.58 0.01 12.68
C ASN A 504 -3.94 -0.60 12.27
N PHE A 505 -4.82 0.19 11.66
CA PHE A 505 -6.06 -0.30 11.05
C PHE A 505 -6.36 0.44 9.75
N GLY A 506 -7.17 -0.14 8.87
CA GLY A 506 -7.55 0.44 7.58
C GLY A 506 -7.46 -0.57 6.44
N GLN A 507 -7.34 -0.07 5.22
CA GLN A 507 -7.15 -0.86 4.01
C GLN A 507 -5.69 -0.81 3.56
N ASN A 508 -5.11 -1.96 3.27
CA ASN A 508 -3.77 -2.06 2.70
C ASN A 508 -3.79 -2.98 1.49
N ALA A 509 -3.76 -2.38 0.30
CA ALA A 509 -3.74 -3.08 -0.98
C ALA A 509 -2.55 -2.56 -1.80
N LEU A 510 -1.39 -3.18 -1.59
CA LEU A 510 -0.15 -2.76 -2.25
C LEU A 510 -0.21 -3.05 -3.77
N PRO A 511 0.03 -2.05 -4.62
CA PRO A 511 0.22 -2.27 -6.05
C PRO A 511 1.37 -3.25 -6.33
N ARG A 512 1.21 -4.07 -7.38
CA ARG A 512 2.12 -5.16 -7.73
C ARG A 512 2.90 -4.86 -9.01
N LYS A 513 3.99 -5.59 -9.25
CA LYS A 513 4.81 -5.48 -10.47
C LYS A 513 3.95 -5.36 -11.72
N GLY A 514 4.23 -4.36 -12.56
CA GLY A 514 3.55 -4.18 -13.85
C GLY A 514 2.20 -3.46 -13.77
N MET A 515 1.67 -3.15 -12.58
CA MET A 515 0.48 -2.31 -12.46
C MET A 515 0.81 -0.87 -12.88
N GLU A 516 -0.08 -0.27 -13.67
CA GLU A 516 0.03 1.14 -14.05
C GLU A 516 -0.56 2.03 -12.96
N VAL A 517 0.20 3.03 -12.57
CA VAL A 517 -0.14 3.93 -11.46
C VAL A 517 -0.20 5.38 -11.94
N LEU A 518 -1.14 6.13 -11.38
CA LEU A 518 -1.19 7.58 -11.51
C LEU A 518 -0.23 8.20 -10.49
N LEU A 519 0.74 8.96 -10.97
CA LEU A 519 1.72 9.67 -10.17
C LEU A 519 1.33 11.15 -10.14
N ASP A 520 1.19 11.70 -8.94
CA ASP A 520 0.89 13.12 -8.71
C ASP A 520 1.91 13.71 -7.72
N PHE A 521 1.92 15.03 -7.55
CA PHE A 521 3.02 15.79 -6.94
C PHE A 521 2.52 16.74 -5.84
N LEU A 522 2.94 16.49 -4.59
CA LEU A 522 2.50 17.29 -3.44
C LEU A 522 3.01 18.72 -3.53
N ASN A 523 2.11 19.69 -3.30
CA ASN A 523 2.37 21.13 -3.43
C ASN A 523 2.92 21.57 -4.80
N GLY A 524 2.76 20.75 -5.84
CA GLY A 524 3.33 21.03 -7.17
C GLY A 524 4.86 20.90 -7.23
N ASP A 525 5.48 20.21 -6.27
CA ASP A 525 6.93 19.96 -6.28
C ASP A 525 7.25 18.64 -7.00
N PRO A 526 8.01 18.65 -8.11
CA PRO A 526 8.36 17.44 -8.87
C PRO A 526 9.11 16.41 -8.02
N ASP A 527 9.77 16.83 -6.93
CA ASP A 527 10.50 15.93 -6.05
C ASP A 527 9.58 15.21 -5.05
N ARG A 528 8.30 15.59 -4.96
CA ARG A 528 7.31 15.08 -3.99
C ARG A 528 6.22 14.25 -4.65
N MET A 529 6.66 13.30 -5.45
CA MET A 529 5.82 12.33 -6.14
C MET A 529 5.13 11.35 -5.18
N TYR A 530 3.87 11.02 -5.45
CA TYR A 530 3.10 9.99 -4.78
C TYR A 530 2.18 9.26 -5.77
N VAL A 531 1.79 8.02 -5.44
CA VAL A 531 0.82 7.25 -6.22
C VAL A 531 -0.58 7.65 -5.77
N ALA A 532 -1.35 8.28 -6.66
CA ALA A 532 -2.72 8.73 -6.40
C ALA A 532 -3.77 7.65 -6.70
N GLY A 533 -3.43 6.66 -7.53
CA GLY A 533 -4.33 5.58 -7.90
C GLY A 533 -3.71 4.57 -8.87
N VAL A 534 -4.46 3.54 -9.22
CA VAL A 534 -4.05 2.47 -10.14
C VAL A 534 -5.02 2.44 -11.32
N PHE A 535 -4.50 2.39 -12.55
CA PHE A 535 -5.33 2.28 -13.75
C PHE A 535 -5.49 0.84 -14.21
N PRO A 536 -6.69 0.42 -14.65
CA PRO A 536 -6.81 -0.71 -15.54
C PRO A 536 -6.29 -0.35 -16.94
N ASN A 537 -5.66 -1.29 -17.61
CA ASN A 537 -5.14 -1.13 -18.97
C ASN A 537 -5.19 -2.44 -19.76
N GLY A 538 -4.67 -2.44 -21.00
CA GLY A 538 -4.71 -3.61 -21.89
C GLY A 538 -3.99 -4.85 -21.35
N GLN A 539 -3.01 -4.69 -20.45
CA GLN A 539 -2.36 -5.82 -19.77
C GLN A 539 -3.05 -6.16 -18.45
N ASN A 540 -3.49 -5.14 -17.71
CA ASN A 540 -4.16 -5.25 -16.42
C ASN A 540 -5.63 -4.87 -16.56
N MET A 541 -6.42 -5.76 -17.16
CA MET A 541 -7.86 -5.54 -17.34
C MET A 541 -8.59 -5.42 -16.00
N PRO A 542 -9.77 -4.75 -15.95
CA PRO A 542 -10.60 -4.71 -14.76
C PRO A 542 -10.91 -6.10 -14.18
N ALA A 543 -11.21 -6.15 -12.88
CA ALA A 543 -11.45 -7.41 -12.17
C ALA A 543 -12.49 -8.31 -12.86
N MET A 544 -12.13 -9.57 -13.08
CA MET A 544 -13.03 -10.60 -13.62
C MET A 544 -13.58 -11.47 -12.47
N PHE A 545 -14.82 -11.20 -12.07
CA PHE A 545 -15.49 -11.97 -11.04
C PHE A 545 -15.77 -13.41 -11.50
N SER A 546 -15.44 -14.39 -10.66
CA SER A 546 -15.61 -15.82 -10.95
C SER A 546 -14.90 -16.29 -12.23
N ARG A 547 -13.87 -15.54 -12.67
CA ARG A 547 -13.01 -15.79 -13.85
C ARG A 547 -13.76 -16.06 -15.16
N THR A 548 -15.01 -15.62 -15.25
CA THR A 548 -15.89 -15.89 -16.40
C THR A 548 -16.55 -14.59 -16.83
N GLY A 549 -16.61 -14.37 -18.14
CA GLY A 549 -17.08 -13.13 -18.73
C GLY A 549 -16.15 -11.94 -18.48
N ALA A 550 -16.48 -10.80 -19.06
CA ALA A 550 -15.74 -9.56 -18.94
C ALA A 550 -16.67 -8.35 -19.08
N LEU A 551 -16.14 -7.15 -18.87
CA LEU A 551 -16.80 -5.93 -19.28
C LEU A 551 -16.80 -5.81 -20.82
N PRO A 552 -17.86 -5.23 -21.43
CA PRO A 552 -19.03 -4.60 -20.81
C PRO A 552 -20.19 -5.56 -20.47
N GLY A 553 -20.04 -6.87 -20.74
CA GLY A 553 -21.07 -7.88 -20.51
C GLY A 553 -21.50 -7.97 -19.03
N ASN A 554 -20.53 -8.10 -18.13
CA ASN A 554 -20.75 -8.26 -16.69
C ASN A 554 -20.79 -6.92 -15.92
N ARG A 555 -21.29 -5.84 -16.55
CA ARG A 555 -21.30 -4.47 -15.99
C ARG A 555 -22.09 -4.25 -14.69
N TYR A 556 -22.91 -5.21 -14.29
CA TYR A 556 -23.68 -5.16 -13.03
C TYR A 556 -22.97 -5.87 -11.87
N LEU A 557 -21.78 -6.43 -12.10
CA LEU A 557 -20.95 -7.02 -11.06
C LEU A 557 -19.99 -5.97 -10.47
N SER A 558 -19.86 -5.93 -9.15
CA SER A 558 -18.92 -5.07 -8.43
C SER A 558 -18.28 -5.78 -7.23
N GLY A 559 -17.22 -5.18 -6.68
CA GLY A 559 -16.48 -5.73 -5.53
C GLY A 559 -14.98 -5.89 -5.78
N THR A 560 -14.36 -6.84 -5.10
CA THR A 560 -12.91 -7.02 -5.07
C THR A 560 -12.53 -8.46 -5.37
N VAL A 561 -11.58 -8.66 -6.27
CA VAL A 561 -10.90 -9.94 -6.51
C VAL A 561 -9.42 -9.76 -6.22
N THR A 562 -8.86 -10.61 -5.36
CA THR A 562 -7.43 -10.64 -5.05
C THR A 562 -6.76 -11.78 -5.80
N GLN A 563 -5.43 -11.80 -5.88
CA GLN A 563 -4.68 -12.91 -6.46
C GLN A 563 -3.63 -13.42 -5.48
N GLU A 564 -3.53 -14.74 -5.37
CA GLU A 564 -2.49 -15.45 -4.63
C GLU A 564 -1.09 -15.06 -5.14
N ILE A 565 -0.18 -14.74 -4.23
CA ILE A 565 1.21 -14.43 -4.58
C ILE A 565 1.89 -15.69 -5.09
N ASN A 566 2.53 -15.61 -6.26
CA ASN A 566 3.15 -16.76 -6.95
C ASN A 566 2.16 -17.90 -7.26
N GLY A 567 0.87 -17.59 -7.33
CA GLY A 567 -0.18 -18.54 -7.63
C GLY A 567 -1.20 -17.96 -8.60
N GLN A 568 -2.21 -18.77 -8.90
CA GLN A 568 -3.32 -18.38 -9.78
C GLN A 568 -4.62 -18.26 -9.01
N ARG A 569 -4.71 -18.66 -7.74
CA ARG A 569 -5.94 -18.63 -6.93
C ARG A 569 -6.31 -17.22 -6.51
N SER A 570 -7.57 -17.01 -6.16
CA SER A 570 -8.14 -15.73 -5.76
C SER A 570 -9.05 -15.85 -4.55
N ASN A 571 -9.18 -14.74 -3.83
CA ASN A 571 -10.31 -14.51 -2.94
C ASN A 571 -11.17 -13.39 -3.54
N GLN A 572 -12.48 -13.53 -3.42
CA GLN A 572 -13.45 -12.65 -4.07
C GLN A 572 -14.53 -12.22 -3.08
N LEU A 573 -14.81 -10.92 -3.07
CA LEU A 573 -16.06 -10.34 -2.60
C LEU A 573 -16.78 -9.80 -3.84
N ARG A 574 -17.95 -10.35 -4.18
CA ARG A 574 -18.74 -9.96 -5.34
C ARG A 574 -20.14 -9.54 -4.92
N LEU A 575 -20.59 -8.42 -5.44
CA LEU A 575 -21.96 -7.94 -5.42
C LEU A 575 -22.49 -7.98 -6.85
N ASP A 576 -23.67 -8.54 -7.05
CA ASP A 576 -24.32 -8.65 -8.35
C ASP A 576 -25.63 -7.87 -8.30
N ASP A 577 -25.70 -6.75 -9.00
CA ASP A 577 -26.87 -5.87 -9.09
C ASP A 577 -27.71 -6.14 -10.34
N THR A 578 -27.58 -7.33 -10.94
CA THR A 578 -28.40 -7.71 -12.09
C THR A 578 -29.89 -7.63 -11.70
N PRO A 579 -30.74 -6.92 -12.48
CA PRO A 579 -32.14 -6.73 -12.14
C PRO A 579 -32.86 -8.04 -11.85
N GLN A 580 -33.61 -8.07 -10.74
CA GLN A 580 -34.36 -9.24 -10.24
C GLN A 580 -33.48 -10.45 -9.86
N GLN A 581 -32.15 -10.31 -9.87
CA GLN A 581 -31.20 -11.38 -9.60
C GLN A 581 -30.08 -10.91 -8.66
N ILE A 582 -30.42 -10.07 -7.68
CA ILE A 582 -29.45 -9.49 -6.76
C ILE A 582 -28.80 -10.58 -5.90
N SER A 583 -27.47 -10.57 -5.81
CA SER A 583 -26.74 -11.53 -4.97
C SER A 583 -25.45 -10.96 -4.39
N ALA A 584 -24.98 -11.58 -3.31
CA ALA A 584 -23.67 -11.31 -2.72
C ALA A 584 -22.92 -12.62 -2.51
N GLN A 585 -21.60 -12.58 -2.73
CA GLN A 585 -20.73 -13.74 -2.59
C GLN A 585 -19.40 -13.35 -1.93
N LEU A 586 -19.00 -14.12 -0.92
CA LEU A 586 -17.63 -14.21 -0.43
C LEU A 586 -17.09 -15.59 -0.79
N ALA A 587 -16.03 -15.64 -1.60
CA ALA A 587 -15.49 -16.90 -2.11
C ALA A 587 -13.96 -16.94 -2.03
N SER A 588 -13.43 -18.14 -1.83
CA SER A 588 -12.03 -18.49 -1.99
C SER A 588 -11.92 -19.65 -2.96
N ASP A 589 -11.02 -19.55 -3.94
CA ASP A 589 -10.70 -20.68 -4.83
C ASP A 589 -10.08 -21.85 -4.06
N HIS A 590 -9.63 -21.62 -2.82
CA HIS A 590 -9.18 -22.71 -1.95
C HIS A 590 -10.37 -23.59 -1.53
N ALA A 591 -10.39 -24.81 -2.09
CA ALA A 591 -11.43 -25.80 -1.87
C ALA A 591 -12.85 -25.31 -2.24
N SER A 592 -12.98 -24.40 -3.20
CA SER A 592 -14.28 -23.85 -3.64
C SER A 592 -15.13 -23.34 -2.48
N SER A 593 -14.48 -22.72 -1.48
CA SER A 593 -15.13 -22.35 -0.23
C SER A 593 -15.86 -21.01 -0.39
N GLN A 594 -17.17 -21.01 -0.20
CA GLN A 594 -18.01 -19.85 -0.49
C GLN A 594 -19.20 -19.70 0.45
N LEU A 595 -19.54 -18.45 0.74
CA LEU A 595 -20.82 -18.01 1.30
C LEU A 595 -21.55 -17.23 0.23
N ASN A 596 -22.72 -17.72 -0.19
CA ASN A 596 -23.56 -17.09 -1.20
C ASN A 596 -24.91 -16.68 -0.61
N LEU A 597 -25.41 -15.52 -1.02
CA LEU A 597 -26.66 -14.93 -0.54
C LEU A 597 -27.47 -14.36 -1.72
N GLY A 598 -28.80 -14.47 -1.69
CA GLY A 598 -29.72 -13.91 -2.68
C GLY A 598 -30.02 -14.86 -3.84
N TYR A 599 -30.04 -14.34 -5.07
CA TYR A 599 -30.32 -15.11 -6.29
C TYR A 599 -29.05 -15.82 -6.78
N LEU A 600 -28.97 -17.13 -6.59
CA LEU A 600 -27.77 -17.91 -6.84
C LEU A 600 -27.70 -18.34 -8.31
N THR A 601 -26.62 -17.96 -8.98
CA THR A 601 -26.36 -18.33 -10.37
C THR A 601 -25.01 -19.02 -10.52
N HIS A 602 -24.84 -19.78 -11.61
CA HIS A 602 -23.51 -20.08 -12.13
C HIS A 602 -22.80 -18.78 -12.58
N PRO A 603 -21.45 -18.78 -12.70
CA PRO A 603 -20.71 -17.60 -13.16
C PRO A 603 -21.32 -16.99 -14.43
N ARG A 604 -21.47 -15.66 -14.43
CA ARG A 604 -22.09 -14.95 -15.55
C ARG A 604 -21.13 -14.81 -16.72
N SER A 605 -21.65 -15.05 -17.92
CA SER A 605 -21.02 -14.64 -19.18
C SER A 605 -21.96 -13.70 -19.92
N ASP A 606 -21.45 -12.53 -20.31
CA ASP A 606 -22.23 -11.48 -20.96
C ASP A 606 -23.51 -11.08 -20.19
N GLY A 607 -23.40 -11.01 -18.86
CA GLY A 607 -24.52 -10.68 -17.97
C GLY A 607 -25.51 -11.83 -17.71
N ASN A 608 -25.34 -12.98 -18.36
CA ASN A 608 -26.23 -14.13 -18.22
C ASN A 608 -25.58 -15.21 -17.35
N GLY A 609 -26.30 -15.71 -16.35
CA GLY A 609 -25.92 -16.85 -15.52
C GLY A 609 -27.10 -17.81 -15.40
N THR A 610 -26.84 -19.12 -15.37
CA THR A 610 -27.89 -20.12 -15.19
C THR A 610 -28.31 -20.19 -13.72
N ASP A 611 -29.62 -20.20 -13.48
CA ASP A 611 -30.23 -20.29 -12.17
C ASP A 611 -29.79 -21.56 -11.41
N ARG A 612 -29.49 -21.40 -10.13
CA ARG A 612 -29.09 -22.44 -9.19
C ARG A 612 -29.97 -22.46 -7.93
N GLY A 613 -30.90 -21.51 -7.78
CA GLY A 613 -31.80 -21.37 -6.64
C GLY A 613 -31.65 -20.02 -5.92
N GLU A 614 -32.38 -19.86 -4.83
CA GLU A 614 -32.42 -18.61 -4.05
C GLU A 614 -32.20 -18.88 -2.55
N GLY A 615 -31.70 -17.88 -1.83
CA GLY A 615 -31.57 -17.91 -0.36
C GLY A 615 -30.14 -17.77 0.10
N ALA A 616 -29.64 -18.73 0.87
CA ALA A 616 -28.29 -18.75 1.41
C ALA A 616 -27.63 -20.12 1.22
N GLU A 617 -26.34 -20.12 0.87
CA GLU A 617 -25.54 -21.34 0.75
C GLU A 617 -24.16 -21.15 1.38
N LEU A 618 -23.79 -22.08 2.26
CA LEU A 618 -22.40 -22.32 2.65
C LEU A 618 -21.90 -23.58 1.93
N ARG A 619 -20.88 -23.45 1.09
CA ARG A 619 -20.31 -24.56 0.33
C ARG A 619 -18.79 -24.61 0.50
N THR A 620 -18.24 -25.82 0.59
CA THR A 620 -16.80 -26.08 0.45
C THR A 620 -16.62 -27.54 -0.02
N ASP A 621 -15.56 -27.80 -0.78
CA ASP A 621 -15.14 -29.16 -1.15
C ASP A 621 -14.21 -29.78 -0.06
N ALA A 622 -13.90 -29.03 1.00
CA ALA A 622 -13.14 -29.47 2.17
C ALA A 622 -14.06 -29.72 3.39
N ALA A 623 -13.48 -29.89 4.57
CA ALA A 623 -14.24 -30.03 5.80
C ALA A 623 -14.90 -28.69 6.20
N ALA A 624 -16.18 -28.74 6.58
CA ALA A 624 -16.91 -27.63 7.16
C ALA A 624 -17.32 -27.96 8.60
N SER A 625 -17.20 -26.98 9.51
CA SER A 625 -17.71 -27.10 10.87
C SER A 625 -18.51 -25.87 11.26
N VAL A 626 -19.76 -26.07 11.72
CA VAL A 626 -20.57 -25.04 12.37
C VAL A 626 -20.54 -25.31 13.87
N ARG A 627 -20.02 -24.36 14.67
CA ARG A 627 -19.87 -24.48 16.12
C ARG A 627 -20.36 -23.20 16.80
N ALA A 628 -21.15 -23.35 17.85
CA ALA A 628 -21.57 -22.24 18.69
C ALA A 628 -21.59 -22.69 20.16
N ALA A 629 -20.85 -21.99 21.01
CA ALA A 629 -20.72 -22.34 22.43
C ALA A 629 -22.02 -22.15 23.22
N GLN A 630 -22.88 -21.24 22.77
CA GLN A 630 -24.18 -20.96 23.38
C GLN A 630 -25.33 -21.71 22.69
N GLY A 631 -25.04 -22.57 21.70
CA GLY A 631 -26.00 -23.45 21.03
C GLY A 631 -26.31 -23.11 19.56
N ILE A 632 -26.97 -24.04 18.87
CA ILE A 632 -27.28 -23.98 17.42
C ILE A 632 -28.79 -24.22 17.22
N LEU A 633 -29.49 -23.26 16.60
CA LEU A 633 -30.89 -23.39 16.20
C LEU A 633 -30.98 -23.53 14.67
N LEU A 634 -31.51 -24.65 14.18
CA LEU A 634 -31.75 -24.89 12.76
C LEU A 634 -33.25 -25.10 12.55
N THR A 635 -33.91 -24.13 11.90
CA THR A 635 -35.37 -24.16 11.78
C THR A 635 -35.92 -23.67 10.44
N THR A 636 -37.09 -24.18 10.06
CA THR A 636 -37.88 -23.72 8.90
C THR A 636 -39.13 -22.93 9.29
N TYR A 637 -39.35 -22.64 10.57
CA TYR A 637 -40.50 -21.83 10.99
C TYR A 637 -40.39 -20.41 10.44
N ALA A 638 -41.46 -19.92 9.81
CA ALA A 638 -41.44 -18.63 9.14
C ALA A 638 -41.35 -17.47 10.14
N ARG A 639 -40.45 -16.52 9.85
CA ARG A 639 -40.37 -15.22 10.52
C ARG A 639 -40.36 -14.13 9.46
N SER A 640 -41.56 -13.77 8.98
CA SER A 640 -41.71 -12.74 7.95
C SER A 640 -41.17 -11.39 8.45
N GLN A 641 -40.41 -10.70 7.60
CA GLN A 641 -39.87 -9.35 7.84
C GLN A 641 -38.87 -9.20 9.01
N ALA A 642 -38.15 -10.26 9.40
CA ALA A 642 -37.21 -10.22 10.52
C ALA A 642 -37.86 -9.75 11.85
N ALA A 643 -39.15 -10.02 12.04
CA ALA A 643 -39.84 -9.80 13.30
C ALA A 643 -39.45 -10.87 14.33
N GLY A 644 -39.16 -10.47 15.57
CA GLY A 644 -38.68 -11.33 16.65
C GLY A 644 -37.15 -11.32 16.82
N GLY A 645 -36.65 -12.04 17.82
CA GLY A 645 -35.22 -12.24 18.05
C GLY A 645 -34.61 -13.36 17.18
N GLN A 646 -33.28 -13.34 16.99
CA GLN A 646 -32.55 -14.36 16.22
C GLN A 646 -32.78 -15.79 16.75
N MET A 647 -33.01 -15.94 18.06
CA MET A 647 -33.16 -17.23 18.75
C MET A 647 -34.62 -17.52 19.17
N ASP A 648 -35.59 -16.79 18.62
CA ASP A 648 -37.02 -17.05 18.89
C ASP A 648 -37.42 -18.43 18.38
N ARG A 649 -38.22 -19.13 19.19
CA ARG A 649 -38.48 -20.56 19.04
C ARG A 649 -39.79 -21.00 19.71
N ASP A 650 -40.74 -20.08 19.85
CA ASP A 650 -42.00 -20.33 20.54
C ASP A 650 -42.77 -21.50 19.93
N GLU A 651 -42.76 -21.61 18.60
CA GLU A 651 -43.37 -22.72 17.86
C GLU A 651 -42.72 -24.06 18.24
N LEU A 652 -41.38 -24.10 18.35
CA LEU A 652 -40.65 -25.30 18.73
C LEU A 652 -40.86 -25.67 20.21
N VAL A 653 -40.92 -24.67 21.09
CA VAL A 653 -41.21 -24.85 22.52
C VAL A 653 -42.64 -25.36 22.73
N SER A 654 -43.61 -24.86 21.96
CA SER A 654 -44.99 -25.33 21.99
C SER A 654 -45.06 -26.80 21.54
N LEU A 655 -44.48 -27.12 20.38
CA LEU A 655 -44.45 -28.48 19.86
C LEU A 655 -43.77 -29.47 20.82
N LEU A 656 -42.65 -29.07 21.43
CA LEU A 656 -41.98 -29.90 22.44
C LEU A 656 -42.87 -30.14 23.67
N SER A 657 -43.61 -29.12 24.10
CA SER A 657 -44.54 -29.23 25.24
C SER A 657 -45.70 -30.19 24.94
N GLU A 658 -46.28 -30.13 23.74
CA GLU A 658 -47.33 -31.06 23.28
C GLU A 658 -46.82 -32.52 23.23
N CYS A 659 -45.59 -32.74 22.74
CA CYS A 659 -44.95 -34.06 22.72
C CYS A 659 -44.75 -34.63 24.13
N THR A 660 -44.28 -33.81 25.09
CA THR A 660 -44.11 -34.22 26.49
C THR A 660 -45.44 -34.60 27.13
N GLU A 661 -46.52 -33.86 26.84
CA GLU A 661 -47.86 -34.18 27.36
C GLU A 661 -48.38 -35.52 26.82
N LEU A 662 -48.22 -35.76 25.51
CA LEU A 662 -48.59 -37.04 24.89
C LEU A 662 -47.85 -38.21 25.54
N PHE A 663 -46.53 -38.11 25.67
CA PHE A 663 -45.69 -39.15 26.25
C PHE A 663 -46.12 -39.50 27.68
N LYS A 664 -46.32 -38.47 28.51
CA LYS A 664 -46.78 -38.63 29.89
C LYS A 664 -48.15 -39.30 29.95
N SER A 665 -49.10 -38.86 29.13
CA SER A 665 -50.47 -39.41 29.14
C SER A 665 -50.51 -40.91 28.80
N LEU A 666 -49.70 -41.36 27.84
CA LEU A 666 -49.63 -42.76 27.44
C LEU A 666 -48.92 -43.62 28.48
N GLY A 667 -47.80 -43.13 29.05
CA GLY A 667 -47.06 -43.86 30.07
C GLY A 667 -47.80 -43.97 31.40
N ASP A 668 -48.39 -42.88 31.90
CA ASP A 668 -49.19 -42.91 33.13
C ASP A 668 -50.37 -43.89 33.00
N TYR A 669 -51.00 -43.95 31.82
CA TYR A 669 -52.06 -44.90 31.53
C TYR A 669 -51.56 -46.35 31.51
N ALA A 670 -50.41 -46.61 30.88
CA ALA A 670 -49.78 -47.94 30.89
C ALA A 670 -49.45 -48.40 32.31
N GLY A 671 -48.88 -47.52 33.14
CA GLY A 671 -48.56 -47.77 34.55
C GLY A 671 -49.78 -48.17 35.39
N GLN A 672 -50.94 -47.53 35.15
CA GLN A 672 -52.20 -47.88 35.84
C GLN A 672 -52.78 -49.24 35.44
N HIS A 673 -52.36 -49.81 34.30
CA HIS A 673 -52.93 -51.04 33.72
C HIS A 673 -51.90 -52.18 33.58
N GLY A 674 -50.91 -52.23 34.47
CA GLY A 674 -49.94 -53.32 34.56
C GLY A 674 -48.70 -53.20 33.68
N GLY A 675 -48.50 -52.05 33.00
CA GLY A 675 -47.22 -51.65 32.40
C GLY A 675 -46.38 -50.80 33.35
N VAL A 676 -45.36 -50.12 32.81
CA VAL A 676 -44.53 -49.13 33.54
C VAL A 676 -44.93 -47.71 33.18
N ALA A 677 -44.90 -46.83 34.20
CA ALA A 677 -45.15 -45.40 34.05
C ALA A 677 -44.05 -44.71 33.21
N ALA A 678 -44.39 -43.61 32.54
CA ALA A 678 -43.43 -42.85 31.75
C ALA A 678 -42.37 -42.18 32.64
N ASP A 679 -41.09 -42.31 32.29
CA ASP A 679 -40.01 -41.49 32.85
C ASP A 679 -39.84 -40.20 32.01
N GLY A 680 -40.41 -39.10 32.49
CA GLY A 680 -40.37 -37.81 31.81
C GLY A 680 -39.19 -36.90 32.20
N THR A 681 -38.24 -37.37 33.01
CA THR A 681 -37.18 -36.51 33.58
C THR A 681 -36.31 -35.87 32.50
N GLY A 682 -35.80 -36.66 31.54
CA GLY A 682 -34.98 -36.17 30.43
C GLY A 682 -35.71 -35.17 29.51
N GLN A 683 -36.96 -35.46 29.14
CA GLN A 683 -37.78 -34.58 28.29
C GLN A 683 -38.05 -33.23 28.95
N THR A 684 -38.39 -33.25 30.24
CA THR A 684 -38.62 -32.03 31.03
C THR A 684 -37.33 -31.20 31.11
N GLY A 685 -36.18 -31.85 31.27
CA GLY A 685 -34.86 -31.21 31.24
C GLY A 685 -34.60 -30.45 29.94
N VAL A 686 -34.74 -31.12 28.79
CA VAL A 686 -34.55 -30.50 27.46
C VAL A 686 -35.57 -29.38 27.21
N ALA A 687 -36.85 -29.57 27.58
CA ALA A 687 -37.88 -28.56 27.41
C ALA A 687 -37.61 -27.30 28.25
N ASN A 688 -37.15 -27.47 29.49
CA ASN A 688 -36.76 -26.34 30.34
C ASN A 688 -35.50 -25.64 29.83
N ALA A 689 -34.50 -26.41 29.38
CA ALA A 689 -33.28 -25.87 28.80
C ALA A 689 -33.60 -25.06 27.54
N LEU A 690 -34.49 -25.57 26.68
CA LEU A 690 -34.96 -24.85 25.49
C LEU A 690 -35.80 -23.63 25.87
N LYS A 691 -36.71 -23.69 26.85
CA LYS A 691 -37.50 -22.51 27.31
C LYS A 691 -36.60 -21.40 27.86
N ASN A 692 -35.60 -21.76 28.65
CA ASN A 692 -34.73 -20.81 29.35
C ASN A 692 -33.47 -20.43 28.55
N TRP A 693 -33.34 -20.90 27.30
CA TRP A 693 -32.21 -20.56 26.45
C TRP A 693 -32.20 -19.06 26.13
N SER A 694 -31.29 -18.32 26.77
CA SER A 694 -31.11 -16.89 26.53
C SER A 694 -30.19 -16.66 25.34
N PRO A 695 -30.57 -15.84 24.35
CA PRO A 695 -29.60 -15.30 23.41
C PRO A 695 -28.67 -14.40 24.21
N GLY A 696 -27.42 -14.81 24.44
CA GLY A 696 -26.46 -14.05 25.25
C GLY A 696 -26.30 -12.62 24.73
N THR A 697 -27.06 -11.67 25.28
CA THR A 697 -26.92 -10.26 24.94
C THR A 697 -25.68 -9.76 25.67
N GLY A 698 -24.61 -9.52 24.92
CA GLY A 698 -23.29 -9.11 25.42
C GLY A 698 -23.20 -7.75 26.13
N THR A 699 -24.25 -7.29 26.81
CA THR A 699 -24.19 -6.17 27.74
C THR A 699 -23.93 -6.69 29.14
N GLY A 700 -22.65 -6.78 29.50
CA GLY A 700 -22.22 -6.96 30.88
C GLY A 700 -22.73 -5.79 31.73
N GLY A 701 -23.69 -6.08 32.60
CA GLY A 701 -24.12 -5.22 33.69
C GLY A 701 -24.06 -6.00 35.00
N THR A 702 -23.06 -5.70 35.81
CA THR A 702 -22.81 -6.21 37.16
C THR A 702 -24.05 -6.27 38.03
N SER A 703 -24.57 -7.47 38.31
CA SER A 703 -24.90 -7.98 39.66
C SER A 703 -25.74 -9.26 39.54
N GLY A 704 -25.22 -10.36 40.09
CA GLY A 704 -25.96 -11.61 40.19
C GLY A 704 -25.08 -12.81 39.92
N THR A 705 -24.41 -13.31 40.95
CA THR A 705 -23.90 -14.67 41.00
C THR A 705 -25.06 -15.64 40.78
N THR A 706 -25.23 -16.13 39.56
CA THR A 706 -25.98 -17.35 39.31
C THR A 706 -25.18 -18.16 38.31
N GLN A 707 -24.43 -19.13 38.86
CA GLN A 707 -23.96 -20.30 38.13
C GLN A 707 -25.19 -21.10 37.67
N GLY A 708 -25.89 -20.60 36.65
CA GLY A 708 -26.71 -21.44 35.80
C GLY A 708 -25.77 -21.96 34.73
N SER A 709 -25.51 -23.26 34.69
CA SER A 709 -24.78 -23.87 33.59
C SER A 709 -25.42 -23.45 32.27
N GLU A 710 -24.73 -22.63 31.47
CA GLU A 710 -25.14 -22.36 30.10
C GLU A 710 -25.04 -23.68 29.34
N GLN A 711 -26.14 -24.44 29.32
CA GLN A 711 -26.22 -25.70 28.60
C GLN A 711 -26.25 -25.37 27.11
N ALA A 712 -25.16 -25.65 26.41
CA ALA A 712 -25.11 -25.54 24.96
C ALA A 712 -26.08 -26.57 24.36
N LEU A 713 -27.14 -26.08 23.70
CA LEU A 713 -28.16 -26.93 23.07
C LEU A 713 -28.04 -26.87 21.54
N MET A 714 -28.30 -27.98 20.87
CA MET A 714 -28.58 -28.01 19.44
C MET A 714 -30.05 -28.40 19.26
N ALA A 715 -30.82 -27.53 18.60
CA ALA A 715 -32.24 -27.73 18.37
C ALA A 715 -32.54 -27.71 16.87
N PHE A 716 -33.29 -28.71 16.41
CA PHE A 716 -33.81 -28.81 15.05
C PHE A 716 -35.33 -28.69 15.08
N GLY A 717 -35.92 -27.85 14.22
CA GLY A 717 -37.38 -27.69 14.13
C GLY A 717 -37.84 -27.51 12.69
N ALA A 718 -38.74 -28.36 12.21
CA ALA A 718 -39.25 -28.28 10.85
C ALA A 718 -40.78 -28.31 10.83
N GLN A 719 -41.40 -27.37 10.10
CA GLN A 719 -42.85 -27.20 10.08
C GLN A 719 -43.57 -28.32 9.29
N SER A 720 -42.98 -28.79 8.19
CA SER A 720 -43.61 -29.80 7.32
C SER A 720 -43.03 -31.22 7.49
N GLY A 721 -41.82 -31.34 8.04
CA GLY A 721 -41.15 -32.63 8.26
C GLY A 721 -39.64 -32.52 8.24
N SER A 722 -38.96 -33.55 8.74
CA SER A 722 -37.50 -33.69 8.72
C SER A 722 -37.12 -35.12 8.31
N ALA A 723 -35.92 -35.29 7.75
CA ALA A 723 -35.39 -36.59 7.37
C ALA A 723 -33.93 -36.71 7.78
N ASN A 724 -33.54 -37.89 8.27
CA ASN A 724 -32.15 -38.22 8.60
C ASN A 724 -31.80 -39.53 7.88
N LEU A 725 -31.00 -39.44 6.82
CA LEU A 725 -30.77 -40.53 5.87
C LEU A 725 -29.27 -40.75 5.69
N THR A 726 -28.85 -42.01 5.65
CA THR A 726 -27.47 -42.40 5.34
C THR A 726 -27.46 -43.73 4.61
N PRO A 727 -26.62 -43.90 3.56
CA PRO A 727 -26.49 -45.18 2.86
C PRO A 727 -25.68 -46.22 3.65
N LYS A 728 -25.08 -45.81 4.77
CA LYS A 728 -24.27 -46.69 5.63
C LYS A 728 -24.95 -46.80 7.00
N THR A 729 -24.20 -46.54 8.06
CA THR A 729 -24.67 -46.72 9.43
C THR A 729 -25.27 -45.43 9.96
N HIS A 730 -26.50 -45.50 10.49
CA HIS A 730 -27.08 -44.48 11.35
C HIS A 730 -26.99 -44.96 12.81
N VAL A 731 -26.46 -44.13 13.71
CA VAL A 731 -26.35 -44.46 15.14
C VAL A 731 -27.02 -43.36 15.95
N THR A 732 -27.95 -43.74 16.82
CA THR A 732 -28.53 -42.86 17.85
C THR A 732 -28.11 -43.41 19.21
N TYR A 733 -27.47 -42.57 20.02
CA TYR A 733 -27.01 -42.91 21.36
C TYR A 733 -27.26 -41.74 22.29
N ALA A 734 -27.74 -42.02 23.49
CA ALA A 734 -27.81 -41.08 24.60
C ALA A 734 -27.36 -41.79 25.88
N GLY A 735 -26.63 -41.09 26.74
CA GLY A 735 -26.22 -41.64 28.05
C GLY A 735 -27.37 -41.73 29.05
N GLU A 736 -28.43 -40.96 28.84
CA GLU A 736 -29.67 -40.97 29.63
C GLU A 736 -30.80 -41.60 28.79
N ASN A 737 -31.53 -40.82 27.98
CA ASN A 737 -32.75 -41.27 27.31
C ASN A 737 -32.74 -41.04 25.78
N ILE A 738 -33.33 -41.98 25.03
CA ILE A 738 -33.72 -41.81 23.62
C ILE A 738 -35.23 -41.94 23.54
N ASP A 739 -35.93 -40.83 23.27
CA ASP A 739 -37.40 -40.81 23.18
C ASP A 739 -37.86 -40.67 21.72
N GLN A 740 -38.54 -41.69 21.21
CA GLN A 740 -39.18 -41.67 19.88
C GLN A 740 -40.70 -41.65 20.03
N ILE A 741 -41.31 -40.49 19.79
CA ILE A 741 -42.75 -40.26 20.04
C ILE A 741 -43.42 -39.81 18.74
N ALA A 742 -44.59 -40.37 18.45
CA ALA A 742 -45.45 -39.94 17.35
C ALA A 742 -46.91 -39.90 17.81
N GLN A 743 -47.62 -38.81 17.51
CA GLN A 743 -49.04 -38.66 17.89
C GLN A 743 -49.96 -39.63 17.14
N GLN A 744 -49.59 -40.02 15.92
CA GLN A 744 -50.38 -40.94 15.09
C GLN A 744 -49.72 -42.31 14.97
N HIS A 745 -48.59 -42.39 14.26
CA HIS A 745 -47.98 -43.67 13.88
C HIS A 745 -46.47 -43.64 14.09
N LEU A 746 -45.95 -44.65 14.80
CA LEU A 746 -44.52 -44.98 14.83
C LEU A 746 -44.31 -46.27 14.04
N GLN A 747 -43.44 -46.24 13.03
CA GLN A 747 -43.13 -47.38 12.17
C GLN A 747 -41.64 -47.72 12.26
N LEU A 748 -41.34 -48.97 12.63
CA LEU A 748 -39.98 -49.51 12.69
C LEU A 748 -39.87 -50.68 11.71
N MET A 749 -38.97 -50.59 10.73
CA MET A 749 -38.81 -51.58 9.66
C MET A 749 -37.33 -51.89 9.41
N SER A 750 -37.01 -53.15 9.13
CA SER A 750 -35.69 -53.59 8.71
C SER A 750 -35.81 -54.59 7.57
N GLY A 751 -35.01 -54.42 6.51
CA GLY A 751 -35.03 -55.31 5.35
C GLY A 751 -34.41 -56.68 5.58
N GLN A 752 -33.62 -56.85 6.65
CA GLN A 752 -33.01 -58.14 6.99
C GLN A 752 -33.43 -58.61 8.39
N ARG A 753 -33.08 -57.86 9.44
CA ARG A 753 -33.33 -58.25 10.84
C ARG A 753 -33.59 -57.03 11.72
N LEU A 754 -34.57 -57.15 12.61
CA LEU A 754 -34.81 -56.23 13.72
C LEU A 754 -34.43 -56.94 15.03
N ASN A 755 -33.51 -56.37 15.81
CA ASN A 755 -33.14 -56.86 17.14
C ASN A 755 -33.60 -55.85 18.19
N ALA A 756 -34.35 -56.31 19.19
CA ALA A 756 -34.73 -55.52 20.37
C ALA A 756 -34.27 -56.26 21.63
N THR A 757 -33.38 -55.64 22.40
CA THR A 757 -32.76 -56.22 23.60
C THR A 757 -32.72 -55.17 24.70
N ALA A 758 -33.01 -55.55 25.94
CA ALA A 758 -32.99 -54.66 27.11
C ALA A 758 -32.35 -55.34 28.33
N GLY A 759 -31.55 -54.60 29.11
CA GLY A 759 -30.80 -55.15 30.25
C GLY A 759 -31.61 -55.29 31.55
N GLN A 760 -32.70 -54.52 31.71
CA GLN A 760 -33.56 -54.52 32.91
C GLN A 760 -35.03 -54.87 32.60
N GLY A 761 -35.32 -55.30 31.36
CA GLY A 761 -36.65 -55.72 30.93
C GLY A 761 -37.17 -55.00 29.68
N MET A 762 -38.11 -55.64 28.97
CA MET A 762 -38.77 -55.12 27.77
C MET A 762 -40.29 -55.19 27.96
N GLN A 763 -41.02 -54.13 27.60
CA GLN A 763 -42.46 -54.03 27.80
C GLN A 763 -43.19 -53.65 26.51
N LEU A 764 -44.29 -54.34 26.23
CA LEU A 764 -45.16 -54.09 25.09
C LEU A 764 -46.59 -53.87 25.59
N PHE A 765 -47.13 -52.68 25.37
CA PHE A 765 -48.47 -52.30 25.81
C PHE A 765 -49.26 -51.71 24.64
N ALA A 766 -50.53 -52.09 24.49
CA ALA A 766 -51.41 -51.58 23.45
C ALA A 766 -52.83 -51.34 23.98
N ARG A 767 -53.46 -50.23 23.58
CA ARG A 767 -54.86 -49.88 23.91
C ARG A 767 -55.73 -49.93 22.66
N GLY A 768 -56.90 -50.58 22.74
CA GLY A 768 -57.92 -50.59 21.68
C GLY A 768 -57.85 -51.80 20.73
N LYS A 769 -56.73 -52.03 20.04
CA LYS A 769 -56.60 -53.11 19.02
C LYS A 769 -55.67 -54.28 19.39
N GLY A 770 -55.07 -54.26 20.59
CA GLY A 770 -54.22 -55.35 21.10
C GLY A 770 -52.81 -55.41 20.48
N VAL A 771 -52.06 -56.45 20.85
CA VAL A 771 -50.72 -56.76 20.32
C VAL A 771 -50.82 -57.98 19.42
N GLN A 772 -50.25 -57.91 18.22
CA GLN A 772 -50.23 -59.01 17.25
C GLN A 772 -48.77 -59.38 16.91
N ALA A 773 -48.43 -60.66 17.00
CA ALA A 773 -47.16 -61.22 16.56
C ALA A 773 -47.43 -62.30 15.51
N VAL A 774 -46.92 -62.12 14.29
CA VAL A 774 -47.13 -63.04 13.16
C VAL A 774 -45.76 -63.35 12.54
N ALA A 775 -45.42 -64.63 12.44
CA ALA A 775 -44.32 -65.08 11.59
C ALA A 775 -44.92 -65.59 10.27
N GLY A 776 -44.58 -64.94 9.14
CA GLY A 776 -45.02 -65.38 7.81
C GLY A 776 -44.32 -66.67 7.36
N GLU A 777 -43.07 -66.85 7.80
CA GLU A 777 -42.28 -68.06 7.67
C GLU A 777 -41.45 -68.24 8.96
N GLY A 778 -41.24 -69.49 9.39
CA GLY A 778 -40.54 -69.81 10.65
C GLY A 778 -41.42 -69.75 11.91
N PRO A 779 -40.92 -70.22 13.06
CA PRO A 779 -41.71 -70.30 14.30
C PRO A 779 -41.78 -68.97 15.05
N VAL A 780 -42.92 -68.69 15.69
CA VAL A 780 -42.99 -67.73 16.80
C VAL A 780 -42.60 -68.47 18.08
N ILE A 781 -41.51 -68.05 18.73
CA ILE A 781 -41.01 -68.66 19.98
C ILE A 781 -41.25 -67.69 21.14
N LEU A 782 -42.04 -68.11 22.12
CA LEU A 782 -42.20 -67.43 23.41
C LEU A 782 -41.59 -68.32 24.50
N GLN A 783 -40.63 -67.79 25.24
CA GLN A 783 -39.85 -68.58 26.18
C GLN A 783 -39.43 -67.76 27.40
N ALA A 784 -39.61 -68.33 28.58
CA ALA A 784 -38.99 -67.88 29.83
C ALA A 784 -38.01 -68.98 30.28
N GLN A 785 -36.72 -68.63 30.47
CA GLN A 785 -35.66 -69.62 30.72
C GLN A 785 -35.43 -69.90 32.21
N ALA A 786 -35.53 -68.88 33.05
CA ALA A 786 -35.28 -68.96 34.49
C ALA A 786 -36.56 -68.81 35.34
N ASP A 787 -37.65 -68.34 34.76
CA ASP A 787 -38.90 -68.07 35.48
C ASP A 787 -40.13 -68.48 34.65
N THR A 788 -41.31 -68.17 35.16
CA THR A 788 -42.60 -68.62 34.67
C THR A 788 -43.05 -67.83 33.45
N LEU A 789 -43.44 -68.52 32.39
CA LEU A 789 -44.24 -67.93 31.32
C LEU A 789 -45.71 -67.87 31.77
N THR A 790 -46.23 -66.68 32.05
CA THR A 790 -47.64 -66.47 32.42
C THR A 790 -48.46 -65.98 31.22
N ALA A 791 -49.54 -66.71 30.89
CA ALA A 791 -50.56 -66.27 29.94
C ALA A 791 -51.92 -66.18 30.65
N ALA A 792 -52.44 -64.98 30.82
CA ALA A 792 -53.72 -64.73 31.49
C ALA A 792 -54.66 -63.94 30.55
N ALA A 793 -55.94 -64.34 30.50
CA ALA A 793 -56.95 -63.66 29.70
C ALA A 793 -58.30 -63.66 30.44
N GLN A 794 -59.00 -62.52 30.44
CA GLN A 794 -60.30 -62.39 31.11
C GLN A 794 -61.42 -63.16 30.37
N LYS A 795 -61.36 -63.25 29.04
CA LYS A 795 -62.39 -63.92 28.22
C LYS A 795 -62.07 -65.39 27.89
N GLY A 796 -60.78 -65.71 27.72
CA GLY A 796 -60.35 -67.06 27.38
C GLY A 796 -59.01 -67.07 26.64
N VAL A 797 -58.35 -68.24 26.65
CA VAL A 797 -57.12 -68.53 25.89
C VAL A 797 -57.46 -69.59 24.85
N ALA A 798 -57.20 -69.32 23.57
CA ALA A 798 -57.41 -70.27 22.47
C ALA A 798 -56.05 -70.71 21.90
N ILE A 799 -55.79 -72.02 21.91
CA ILE A 799 -54.63 -72.64 21.28
C ILE A 799 -55.18 -73.68 20.30
N SER A 800 -54.82 -73.55 19.01
CA SER A 800 -55.30 -74.43 17.95
C SER A 800 -54.20 -74.66 16.91
N THR A 801 -54.15 -75.87 16.37
CA THR A 801 -53.30 -76.24 15.22
C THR A 801 -54.20 -76.82 14.13
N ASN A 802 -53.88 -76.55 12.86
CA ASN A 802 -54.68 -77.03 11.73
C ASN A 802 -54.17 -78.35 11.15
N GLU A 803 -52.90 -78.69 11.36
CA GLU A 803 -52.26 -79.83 10.71
C GLU A 803 -51.93 -80.96 11.69
N ASN A 804 -51.17 -80.65 12.74
CA ASN A 804 -50.56 -81.67 13.62
C ASN A 804 -51.21 -81.67 15.01
N GLU A 805 -50.45 -81.34 16.06
CA GLU A 805 -50.84 -81.55 17.44
C GLU A 805 -50.55 -80.34 18.35
N ILE A 806 -51.25 -80.29 19.49
CA ILE A 806 -50.92 -79.40 20.61
C ILE A 806 -50.24 -80.25 21.67
N VAL A 807 -48.95 -80.01 21.89
CA VAL A 807 -48.16 -80.75 22.89
C VAL A 807 -48.04 -79.92 24.17
N LEU A 808 -48.53 -80.46 25.29
CA LEU A 808 -48.32 -79.91 26.63
C LEU A 808 -47.49 -80.91 27.44
N SER A 809 -46.23 -80.56 27.73
CA SER A 809 -45.31 -81.42 28.45
C SER A 809 -44.76 -80.72 29.68
N ALA A 810 -45.01 -81.30 30.86
CA ALA A 810 -44.50 -80.84 32.14
C ALA A 810 -44.42 -82.02 33.13
N PRO A 811 -43.63 -81.93 34.22
CA PRO A 811 -43.65 -82.94 35.29
C PRO A 811 -45.04 -83.16 35.89
N THR A 812 -45.89 -82.14 35.87
CA THR A 812 -47.31 -82.23 36.23
C THR A 812 -48.12 -81.29 35.35
N VAL A 813 -49.09 -81.82 34.60
CA VAL A 813 -50.09 -81.05 33.88
C VAL A 813 -51.40 -81.10 34.67
N ARG A 814 -52.02 -79.94 34.89
CA ARG A 814 -53.26 -79.84 35.67
C ARG A 814 -54.22 -78.91 34.96
N LEU A 815 -55.39 -79.43 34.62
CA LEU A 815 -56.53 -78.66 34.11
C LEU A 815 -57.57 -78.65 35.21
N VAL A 816 -57.98 -77.47 35.67
CA VAL A 816 -58.94 -77.33 36.78
C VAL A 816 -60.01 -76.34 36.34
N ALA A 817 -61.27 -76.75 36.44
CA ALA A 817 -62.43 -75.89 36.26
C ALA A 817 -62.82 -75.23 37.59
N GLU A 818 -63.54 -74.11 37.53
CA GLU A 818 -63.93 -73.34 38.73
C GLU A 818 -64.83 -74.12 39.70
N ASP A 819 -65.59 -75.11 39.21
CA ASP A 819 -66.43 -76.00 40.01
C ASP A 819 -65.62 -77.05 40.82
N GLY A 820 -64.29 -77.04 40.68
CA GLY A 820 -63.35 -77.95 41.32
C GLY A 820 -63.09 -79.24 40.53
N SER A 821 -63.74 -79.43 39.37
CA SER A 821 -63.47 -80.58 38.48
C SER A 821 -62.07 -80.45 37.85
N PHE A 822 -61.30 -81.53 37.77
CA PHE A 822 -59.94 -81.48 37.26
C PHE A 822 -59.46 -82.74 36.55
N ILE A 823 -58.45 -82.54 35.71
CA ILE A 823 -57.60 -83.59 35.14
C ILE A 823 -56.17 -83.28 35.57
N LYS A 824 -55.53 -84.23 36.28
CA LYS A 824 -54.12 -84.15 36.69
C LYS A 824 -53.33 -85.28 36.07
N ILE A 825 -52.21 -84.95 35.43
CA ILE A 825 -51.30 -85.89 34.78
C ILE A 825 -49.91 -85.70 35.42
N GLY A 826 -49.37 -86.73 36.07
CA GLY A 826 -48.06 -86.71 36.75
C GLY A 826 -48.00 -87.75 37.89
N GLY A 827 -47.20 -88.81 37.73
CA GLY A 827 -47.24 -90.01 38.60
C GLY A 827 -48.43 -90.95 38.36
N GLY A 828 -49.20 -90.71 37.29
CA GLY A 828 -50.47 -91.36 36.93
C GLY A 828 -51.43 -90.34 36.30
N VAL A 829 -52.61 -90.78 35.85
CA VAL A 829 -53.71 -89.89 35.42
C VAL A 829 -54.81 -89.93 36.48
N THR A 830 -55.16 -88.77 37.04
CA THR A 830 -56.23 -88.62 38.04
C THR A 830 -57.31 -87.71 37.50
N LEU A 831 -58.55 -88.22 37.46
CA LEU A 831 -59.76 -87.49 37.11
C LEU A 831 -60.59 -87.29 38.38
N GLY A 832 -60.99 -86.06 38.69
CA GLY A 832 -61.82 -85.74 39.84
C GLY A 832 -62.92 -84.75 39.47
N THR A 833 -64.15 -84.95 39.94
CA THR A 833 -65.28 -84.05 39.72
C THR A 833 -66.30 -84.19 40.85
N ASN A 834 -67.09 -83.14 41.09
CA ASN A 834 -68.23 -83.16 42.01
C ASN A 834 -69.55 -83.58 41.32
N GLY A 835 -69.54 -83.85 40.01
CA GLY A 835 -70.69 -84.29 39.21
C GLY A 835 -70.49 -85.68 38.57
N ASP A 836 -71.36 -86.04 37.62
CA ASP A 836 -71.27 -87.32 36.89
C ASP A 836 -70.09 -87.33 35.90
N ILE A 837 -69.26 -88.37 35.94
CA ILE A 837 -68.28 -88.64 34.88
C ILE A 837 -69.00 -89.37 33.73
N LYS A 838 -69.28 -88.67 32.63
CA LYS A 838 -69.86 -89.26 31.41
C LYS A 838 -68.79 -89.53 30.37
N LEU A 839 -68.45 -90.81 30.18
CA LEU A 839 -67.55 -91.28 29.11
C LEU A 839 -68.40 -91.85 27.98
N GLN A 840 -68.53 -91.14 26.86
CA GLN A 840 -69.36 -91.55 25.73
C GLN A 840 -68.49 -92.06 24.58
N SER A 841 -68.51 -93.38 24.33
CA SER A 841 -67.77 -94.04 23.24
C SER A 841 -68.53 -95.28 22.72
N ALA A 842 -68.26 -95.68 21.47
CA ALA A 842 -68.77 -96.93 20.90
C ALA A 842 -68.05 -98.19 21.45
N SER A 843 -66.85 -98.06 22.03
CA SER A 843 -66.14 -99.15 22.72
C SER A 843 -65.09 -98.61 23.72
N HIS A 844 -64.77 -99.40 24.74
CA HIS A 844 -63.71 -99.09 25.71
C HIS A 844 -62.74 -100.27 25.79
N GLN A 845 -61.50 -100.07 25.32
CA GLN A 845 -60.41 -101.04 25.47
C GLN A 845 -59.45 -100.57 26.56
N TRP A 846 -59.27 -101.39 27.60
CA TRP A 846 -58.34 -101.15 28.69
C TRP A 846 -57.08 -102.01 28.47
N GLY A 847 -56.10 -101.47 27.72
CA GLY A 847 -54.82 -102.14 27.45
C GLY A 847 -53.82 -102.05 28.61
N GLY A 848 -52.61 -102.61 28.42
CA GLY A 848 -51.47 -102.45 29.32
C GLY A 848 -50.81 -101.06 29.24
N PRO A 849 -49.88 -100.71 30.14
CA PRO A 849 -49.24 -99.39 30.15
C PRO A 849 -48.40 -99.16 28.88
N ALA A 850 -48.56 -97.98 28.28
CA ALA A 850 -47.71 -97.47 27.21
C ALA A 850 -47.16 -96.10 27.63
N THR A 851 -45.95 -95.78 27.22
CA THR A 851 -45.29 -94.50 27.54
C THR A 851 -44.85 -93.80 26.27
N GLU A 852 -44.95 -92.48 26.29
CA GLU A 852 -44.52 -91.58 25.21
C GLU A 852 -43.60 -90.51 25.81
N SER A 853 -42.60 -90.05 25.06
CA SER A 853 -41.65 -89.04 25.53
C SER A 853 -41.66 -87.83 24.60
N ALA A 854 -41.86 -86.65 25.18
CA ALA A 854 -41.66 -85.40 24.47
C ALA A 854 -40.20 -84.92 24.65
N PRO A 855 -39.55 -84.37 23.61
CA PRO A 855 -38.23 -83.78 23.75
C PRO A 855 -38.27 -82.62 24.75
N LYS A 856 -37.38 -82.67 25.75
CA LYS A 856 -37.23 -81.60 26.73
C LYS A 856 -36.15 -80.63 26.26
N SER A 857 -36.46 -79.35 26.25
CA SER A 857 -35.44 -78.31 26.07
C SER A 857 -34.51 -78.31 27.28
N ALA A 858 -33.22 -78.54 27.05
CA ALA A 858 -32.20 -78.48 28.08
C ALA A 858 -31.85 -76.99 28.34
N PHE A 859 -32.35 -76.44 29.45
CA PHE A 859 -31.96 -75.13 29.93
C PHE A 859 -30.81 -75.32 30.90
N ASN A 860 -29.60 -75.27 30.34
CA ASN A 860 -28.39 -75.40 31.13
C ASN A 860 -28.10 -74.00 31.68
N ASN A 861 -28.39 -73.77 32.96
CA ASN A 861 -27.72 -72.69 33.67
C ASN A 861 -26.24 -73.07 33.70
N GLN A 862 -25.46 -72.55 32.74
CA GLN A 862 -24.01 -72.50 32.89
C GLN A 862 -23.77 -71.82 34.25
N PRO A 863 -22.97 -72.41 35.16
CA PRO A 863 -22.70 -71.78 36.44
C PRO A 863 -22.11 -70.39 36.18
N THR A 864 -22.70 -69.39 36.81
CA THR A 864 -22.19 -68.00 36.82
C THR A 864 -20.94 -67.85 37.68
N ASP A 865 -20.49 -68.96 38.28
CA ASP A 865 -19.22 -69.11 38.97
C ASP A 865 -18.04 -68.70 38.09
N GLN A 866 -17.29 -67.69 38.52
CA GLN A 866 -16.09 -67.23 37.81
C GLN A 866 -14.84 -67.56 38.63
N ARG A 867 -13.79 -68.06 37.96
CA ARG A 867 -12.42 -68.08 38.51
C ARG A 867 -11.48 -67.37 37.54
N PHE A 868 -10.54 -66.60 38.05
CA PHE A 868 -9.58 -65.87 37.23
C PHE A 868 -8.21 -66.53 37.32
N ARG A 869 -7.52 -66.69 36.19
CA ARG A 869 -6.13 -67.18 36.16
C ARG A 869 -5.18 -66.01 36.00
N LEU A 870 -4.50 -65.65 37.08
CA LEU A 870 -3.36 -64.74 37.07
C LEU A 870 -2.12 -65.48 36.57
N HIS A 871 -1.45 -64.86 35.62
CA HIS A 871 -0.26 -65.39 34.99
C HIS A 871 0.69 -64.24 34.68
N HIS A 872 1.98 -64.54 34.62
CA HIS A 872 2.97 -63.56 34.21
C HIS A 872 3.01 -63.44 32.69
N VAL A 873 3.51 -62.30 32.20
CA VAL A 873 3.66 -62.03 30.77
C VAL A 873 4.52 -63.14 30.14
N GLY A 874 3.94 -63.91 29.20
CA GLY A 874 4.60 -65.04 28.54
C GLY A 874 3.96 -66.43 28.79
N ASP A 875 2.91 -66.52 29.61
CA ASP A 875 2.16 -67.77 29.83
C ASP A 875 1.54 -68.30 28.53
N THR A 876 2.02 -69.46 28.08
CA THR A 876 1.51 -70.21 26.92
C THR A 876 1.25 -71.66 27.32
N PRO A 877 0.41 -72.41 26.58
CA PRO A 877 0.14 -73.82 26.88
C PRO A 877 1.40 -74.69 26.93
N GLU A 878 2.44 -74.32 26.20
CA GLU A 878 3.72 -75.02 26.10
C GLU A 878 4.74 -74.58 27.17
N ALA A 879 4.57 -73.40 27.76
CA ALA A 879 5.42 -72.85 28.82
C ALA A 879 4.57 -72.10 29.87
N PRO A 880 3.87 -72.84 30.76
CA PRO A 880 2.95 -72.21 31.70
C PRO A 880 3.71 -71.41 32.77
N MET A 881 3.36 -70.13 32.90
CA MET A 881 3.89 -69.19 33.89
C MET A 881 2.76 -68.64 34.79
N PRO A 882 2.10 -69.52 35.58
CA PRO A 882 1.07 -69.07 36.50
C PRO A 882 1.66 -68.15 37.57
N ALA A 883 0.95 -67.08 37.89
CA ALA A 883 1.30 -66.21 39.02
C ALA A 883 0.79 -66.89 40.30
N ALA A 884 1.49 -67.93 40.75
CA ALA A 884 1.13 -68.71 41.94
C ALA A 884 1.38 -67.91 43.22
N ASN A 885 0.54 -68.11 44.24
CA ASN A 885 0.59 -67.41 45.53
C ASN A 885 0.48 -65.86 45.45
N GLN A 886 -0.04 -65.33 44.35
CA GLN A 886 -0.25 -63.90 44.15
C GLN A 886 -1.47 -63.45 44.98
N ALA A 887 -1.25 -62.51 45.89
CA ALA A 887 -2.34 -61.93 46.67
C ALA A 887 -3.25 -61.08 45.76
N TYR A 888 -4.56 -61.25 45.92
CA TYR A 888 -5.56 -60.53 45.18
C TYR A 888 -6.75 -60.17 46.08
N ARG A 889 -7.48 -59.13 45.68
CA ARG A 889 -8.79 -58.76 46.20
C ARG A 889 -9.76 -58.65 45.04
N ILE A 890 -10.83 -59.44 45.07
CA ILE A 890 -11.97 -59.30 44.17
C ILE A 890 -13.03 -58.51 44.91
N THR A 891 -13.49 -57.40 44.34
CA THR A 891 -14.64 -56.64 44.84
C THR A 891 -15.82 -56.84 43.90
N THR A 892 -16.92 -57.35 44.44
CA THR A 892 -18.20 -57.49 43.73
C THR A 892 -18.96 -56.15 43.71
N SER A 893 -19.93 -56.00 42.82
CA SER A 893 -20.69 -54.75 42.65
C SER A 893 -21.57 -54.37 43.86
N ASP A 894 -21.87 -55.32 44.76
CA ASP A 894 -22.57 -55.10 46.04
C ASP A 894 -21.60 -54.79 47.20
N GLY A 895 -20.31 -54.64 46.90
CA GLY A 895 -19.28 -54.23 47.85
C GLY A 895 -18.69 -55.38 48.68
N GLN A 896 -19.07 -56.63 48.43
CA GLN A 896 -18.41 -57.79 49.05
C GLN A 896 -16.99 -57.95 48.49
N THR A 897 -16.03 -58.16 49.37
CA THR A 897 -14.63 -58.35 48.99
C THR A 897 -14.17 -59.77 49.30
N ILE A 898 -13.62 -60.45 48.31
CA ILE A 898 -12.98 -61.76 48.43
C ILE A 898 -11.48 -61.56 48.30
N GLU A 899 -10.75 -61.79 49.39
CA GLU A 899 -9.30 -61.73 49.40
C GLU A 899 -8.71 -63.12 49.48
N GLY A 900 -7.66 -63.37 48.71
CA GLY A 900 -7.00 -64.66 48.71
C GLY A 900 -5.63 -64.60 48.05
N LYS A 901 -4.98 -65.76 48.00
CA LYS A 901 -3.79 -65.99 47.18
C LYS A 901 -4.14 -66.99 46.09
N THR A 902 -3.65 -66.77 44.89
CA THR A 902 -3.83 -67.73 43.80
C THR A 902 -3.18 -69.08 44.09
N ASP A 903 -3.77 -70.15 43.57
CA ASP A 903 -3.22 -71.50 43.71
C ASP A 903 -1.95 -71.72 42.86
N ALA A 904 -1.40 -72.94 42.89
CA ALA A 904 -0.20 -73.30 42.11
C ALA A 904 -0.35 -73.13 40.59
N ASN A 905 -1.58 -73.05 40.08
CA ASN A 905 -1.90 -72.83 38.66
C ASN A 905 -2.28 -71.37 38.37
N GLY A 906 -2.14 -70.47 39.35
CA GLY A 906 -2.42 -69.04 39.22
C GLY A 906 -3.90 -68.70 39.36
N LEU A 907 -4.71 -69.59 39.90
CA LEU A 907 -6.17 -69.44 39.93
C LEU A 907 -6.64 -68.78 41.22
N THR A 908 -7.55 -67.82 41.10
CA THR A 908 -8.30 -67.29 42.25
C THR A 908 -9.29 -68.33 42.77
N GLU A 909 -9.74 -68.15 44.01
CA GLU A 909 -10.94 -68.81 44.53
C GLU A 909 -12.14 -68.52 43.61
N ILE A 910 -13.07 -69.46 43.61
CA ILE A 910 -14.28 -69.40 42.80
C ILE A 910 -15.22 -68.35 43.39
N VAL A 911 -15.56 -67.33 42.60
CA VAL A 911 -16.58 -66.36 42.95
C VAL A 911 -17.92 -66.97 42.56
N LYS A 912 -18.62 -67.52 43.55
CA LYS A 912 -19.96 -68.06 43.36
C LYS A 912 -20.97 -66.93 43.45
N ASP A 913 -21.77 -66.78 42.40
CA ASP A 913 -22.87 -65.83 42.37
C ASP A 913 -23.96 -66.38 41.45
N ASP A 914 -25.20 -65.95 41.64
CA ASP A 914 -26.36 -66.41 40.87
C ASP A 914 -26.57 -65.59 39.59
N ALA A 915 -25.79 -64.52 39.37
CA ALA A 915 -25.82 -63.66 38.18
C ALA A 915 -24.41 -63.16 37.78
N MET A 916 -24.21 -62.85 36.49
CA MET A 916 -22.97 -62.17 36.05
C MET A 916 -22.90 -60.75 36.63
N LYS A 917 -21.89 -60.48 37.45
CA LYS A 917 -21.59 -59.14 37.98
C LYS A 917 -20.28 -58.60 37.39
N PHE A 918 -20.17 -57.28 37.36
CA PHE A 918 -18.87 -56.65 37.13
C PHE A 918 -17.99 -56.85 38.36
N LEU A 919 -16.84 -57.49 38.18
CA LEU A 919 -15.85 -57.74 39.23
C LEU A 919 -14.65 -56.82 39.04
N LYS A 920 -14.22 -56.16 40.12
CA LYS A 920 -12.95 -55.43 40.15
C LYS A 920 -11.91 -56.30 40.83
N ILE A 921 -10.83 -56.63 40.13
CA ILE A 921 -9.74 -57.45 40.65
C ILE A 921 -8.54 -56.55 40.90
N ASP A 922 -8.21 -56.34 42.16
CA ASP A 922 -7.02 -55.64 42.60
C ASP A 922 -5.92 -56.67 42.91
N ILE A 923 -4.78 -56.57 42.24
CA ILE A 923 -3.61 -57.40 42.52
C ILE A 923 -2.82 -56.74 43.64
N LEU A 924 -2.80 -57.38 44.80
CA LEU A 924 -2.17 -56.83 45.98
C LEU A 924 -0.67 -57.09 45.91
N GLN A 925 0.13 -56.07 46.20
CA GLN A 925 1.57 -56.25 46.36
C GLN A 925 1.81 -57.21 47.55
N PRO A 926 2.79 -58.13 47.46
CA PRO A 926 3.10 -59.02 48.56
C PRO A 926 3.56 -58.20 49.78
N ASP A 927 3.00 -58.50 50.95
CA ASP A 927 3.58 -58.08 52.23
C ASP A 927 4.99 -58.69 52.31
N ILE A 928 6.03 -57.83 52.40
CA ILE A 928 7.44 -58.24 52.49
C ILE A 928 7.72 -58.94 53.82
#